data_AF-A0A2R5EK41-F1
#
_entry.id   AF-A0A2R5EK41-F1
#
_cell.length_a   1.000
_cell.length_b   1.000
_cell.length_c   1.000
_cell.angle_alpha   90.00
_cell.angle_beta   90.00
_cell.angle_gamma   90.00
#
_symmetry.space_group_name_H-M   'P 1'
#
loop_
_entity.id
_entity.type
_entity.pdbx_description
1 polymer ?
#
loop_
_entity_poly.entity_id
_entity_poly.type
_entity_poly.pdbx_seq_one_letter_code
_entity_poly.pdbx_strand_id
1 'polypeptide(L)'
;MNAYRITSPAERRSVDVWQSDDDVYIQLSREGDSEPYFSNKLGRMAVYSEGRPWREERLRLHAARIEQHGGTLRIEADGGEMFLALELKFDAEGLLRVCAKWENHSDRTLCDVAVGLEWELASRGKENVTIPHMIYNNNPSADPARLVPHLGIGEGKGFICEEHRLPIPCVNVEWNEENAGERYFSMFSLPSFIEDKEGVVHYGSLGAYQRDGSISVAAMSGVLMFGGEKDIVYVSKSQIEPYSGGYTDFAPGFALEKSYALEWGPQEKPGQAFSKAVHRAVRLYDPQGADPLSLDELIRLKTAAMDDRWRETDRSAGYVKFNDRNSFGLVSKKHGLHYMYGWTGQCLKLAWCDASLGFDGQMRERIERCRKAVDFYLGESGTSVPGLRNGAYHLSDGRWENFRWQQEPVISSRAFGETVSDLADIILLFRSRGEQVPSSWTAALEQSADFILGAILPAGIFPSAFKLDGSAADTEITAAGIPCLIALIKAWQVTGARTYLDAASDSMERYYALHAETFERPFARSTLDARCEDKEAGMFFFIAAYELFRLTGEPHFRNWAEIAADWQLTYVYMWNPAYDRGTAFRDSGFQAVGWPGVSVQNHHLDVFFPTFELWQFGLMTDNETYVRLARTIFGALGQGICTKPGEWGFTVVGEQAEGFFQSNFQGRGRSNTWNPSWVISEVLHHALRFREATNHGENHQQGKGVHRI
;
A
#
# COMPACT_ATOMS: atom_id res chain seq x y z
N MET A 1 -44.85 -13.65 15.80
CA MET A 1 -43.69 -13.30 14.95
C MET A 1 -42.52 -14.11 15.49
N ASN A 2 -42.00 -15.08 14.74
CA ASN A 2 -40.82 -15.83 15.17
C ASN A 2 -39.60 -14.96 14.86
N ALA A 3 -38.94 -14.47 15.90
CA ALA A 3 -37.65 -13.80 15.80
C ALA A 3 -36.56 -14.79 16.20
N TYR A 4 -35.50 -14.84 15.42
CA TYR A 4 -34.34 -15.70 15.62
C TYR A 4 -33.14 -14.83 15.94
N ARG A 5 -32.29 -15.28 16.87
CA ARG A 5 -31.11 -14.54 17.32
C ARG A 5 -29.90 -15.45 17.39
N ILE A 6 -28.78 -14.98 16.88
CA ILE A 6 -27.44 -15.53 17.15
C ILE A 6 -26.56 -14.44 17.76
N THR A 7 -25.64 -14.84 18.62
CA THR A 7 -24.70 -13.96 19.31
C THR A 7 -23.27 -14.40 19.06
N SER A 8 -22.34 -13.45 19.06
CA SER A 8 -20.91 -13.73 18.99
C SER A 8 -20.46 -14.53 20.23
N PRO A 9 -19.31 -15.24 20.20
CA PRO A 9 -18.81 -15.99 21.36
C PRO A 9 -18.63 -15.16 22.64
N ALA A 10 -18.29 -13.87 22.49
CA ALA A 10 -18.17 -12.92 23.60
C ALA A 10 -19.51 -12.26 23.99
N GLU A 11 -20.62 -12.66 23.35
CA GLU A 11 -21.99 -12.16 23.50
C GLU A 11 -22.21 -10.66 23.26
N ARG A 12 -21.17 -9.93 22.84
CA ARG A 12 -21.26 -8.48 22.57
C ARG A 12 -21.97 -8.12 21.28
N ARG A 13 -21.91 -8.95 20.24
CA ARG A 13 -22.54 -8.69 18.94
C ARG A 13 -23.68 -9.67 18.72
N SER A 14 -24.77 -9.22 18.11
CA SER A 14 -25.93 -10.06 17.78
C SER A 14 -26.44 -9.83 16.37
N VAL A 15 -27.02 -10.88 15.81
CA VAL A 15 -27.82 -10.82 14.59
C VAL A 15 -29.23 -11.26 14.93
N ASP A 16 -30.18 -10.38 14.66
CA ASP A 16 -31.61 -10.63 14.81
C ASP A 16 -32.24 -10.79 13.43
N VAL A 17 -33.02 -11.86 13.23
CA VAL A 17 -33.71 -12.16 11.98
C VAL A 17 -35.18 -12.47 12.27
N TRP A 18 -36.09 -11.78 11.59
CA TRP A 18 -37.53 -12.03 11.73
C TRP A 18 -38.24 -11.82 10.40
N GLN A 19 -39.43 -12.40 10.28
CA GLN A 19 -40.28 -12.23 9.09
C GLN A 19 -41.36 -11.19 9.37
N SER A 20 -41.54 -10.24 8.44
CA SER A 20 -42.61 -9.24 8.45
C SER A 20 -42.90 -8.77 7.02
N ASP A 21 -44.15 -8.45 6.71
CA ASP A 21 -44.58 -7.86 5.42
C ASP A 21 -44.11 -8.65 4.17
N ASP A 22 -44.22 -9.98 4.23
CA ASP A 22 -43.78 -10.93 3.19
C ASP A 22 -42.26 -10.87 2.87
N ASP A 23 -41.45 -10.26 3.75
CA ASP A 23 -40.00 -10.14 3.63
C ASP A 23 -39.29 -10.62 4.92
N VAL A 24 -37.96 -10.71 4.88
CA VAL A 24 -37.12 -11.09 6.02
C VAL A 24 -36.28 -9.91 6.44
N TYR A 25 -36.36 -9.50 7.69
CA TYR A 25 -35.54 -8.43 8.24
C TYR A 25 -34.29 -9.00 8.90
N ILE A 26 -33.17 -8.32 8.70
CA ILE A 26 -31.88 -8.64 9.31
C ILE A 26 -31.38 -7.39 10.02
N GLN A 27 -31.05 -7.53 11.30
CA GLN A 27 -30.49 -6.45 12.12
C GLN A 27 -29.18 -6.87 12.78
N LEU A 28 -28.16 -6.01 12.67
CA LEU A 28 -26.88 -6.15 13.34
C LEU A 28 -26.83 -5.20 14.53
N SER A 29 -26.65 -5.75 15.73
CA SER A 29 -26.64 -4.98 16.97
C SER A 29 -25.42 -5.32 17.82
N ARG A 30 -25.15 -4.48 18.81
CA ARG A 30 -24.12 -4.69 19.83
C ARG A 30 -24.68 -4.33 21.19
N GLU A 31 -24.35 -5.14 22.18
CA GLU A 31 -24.76 -4.91 23.56
C GLU A 31 -24.28 -3.55 24.07
N GLY A 32 -25.18 -2.78 24.67
CA GLY A 32 -24.91 -1.46 25.23
C GLY A 32 -25.11 -0.28 24.27
N ASP A 33 -25.22 -0.54 22.96
CA ASP A 33 -25.45 0.51 21.97
C ASP A 33 -26.97 0.73 21.77
N SER A 34 -27.40 1.98 21.66
CA SER A 34 -28.82 2.35 21.57
C SER A 34 -29.45 2.09 20.19
N GLU A 35 -28.63 2.13 19.14
CA GLU A 35 -29.06 2.00 17.74
C GLU A 35 -28.33 0.84 17.06
N PRO A 36 -28.98 0.10 16.14
CA PRO A 36 -28.33 -0.96 15.39
C PRO A 36 -27.24 -0.38 14.46
N TYR A 37 -26.28 -1.23 14.09
CA TYR A 37 -25.26 -0.89 13.07
C TYR A 37 -25.79 -1.07 11.66
N PHE A 38 -26.81 -1.93 11.51
CA PHE A 38 -27.49 -2.22 10.26
C PHE A 38 -28.88 -2.77 10.58
N SER A 39 -29.90 -2.35 9.83
CA SER A 39 -31.25 -2.94 9.91
C SER A 39 -31.96 -2.74 8.58
N ASN A 40 -32.18 -3.81 7.82
CA ASN A 40 -32.89 -3.73 6.54
C ASN A 40 -33.58 -5.07 6.21
N LYS A 41 -34.40 -5.05 5.17
CA LYS A 41 -35.08 -6.24 4.65
C LYS A 41 -34.25 -6.92 3.56
N LEU A 42 -34.28 -8.24 3.52
CA LEU A 42 -33.50 -9.07 2.62
C LEU A 42 -33.80 -8.75 1.15
N GLY A 43 -35.07 -8.51 0.81
CA GLY A 43 -35.43 -8.06 -0.54
C GLY A 43 -34.77 -6.75 -0.96
N ARG A 44 -34.42 -5.86 -0.02
CA ARG A 44 -33.64 -4.63 -0.30
C ARG A 44 -32.14 -4.85 -0.37
N MET A 45 -31.63 -5.85 0.33
CA MET A 45 -30.21 -6.21 0.35
C MET A 45 -29.81 -7.01 -0.89
N ALA A 46 -30.69 -7.91 -1.34
CA ALA A 46 -30.42 -8.83 -2.44
C ALA A 46 -30.56 -8.12 -3.79
N VAL A 47 -29.46 -8.06 -4.54
CA VAL A 47 -29.40 -7.53 -5.90
C VAL A 47 -29.49 -8.68 -6.89
N TYR A 48 -30.37 -8.55 -7.87
CA TYR A 48 -30.48 -9.46 -9.01
C TYR A 48 -30.73 -8.64 -10.28
N SER A 49 -29.88 -8.83 -11.28
CA SER A 49 -29.99 -8.20 -12.59
C SER A 49 -29.71 -9.21 -13.69
N GLU A 50 -30.59 -9.25 -14.68
CA GLU A 50 -30.38 -9.95 -15.95
C GLU A 50 -30.11 -8.91 -17.05
N GLY A 51 -29.10 -9.16 -17.88
CA GLY A 51 -28.71 -8.27 -18.99
C GLY A 51 -27.73 -7.16 -18.59
N ARG A 52 -27.27 -6.42 -19.62
CA ARG A 52 -26.20 -5.41 -19.53
C ARG A 52 -26.69 -4.00 -19.92
N PRO A 53 -26.18 -2.92 -19.30
CA PRO A 53 -25.42 -2.95 -18.05
C PRO A 53 -26.30 -3.39 -16.87
N TRP A 54 -25.68 -3.82 -15.78
CA TRP A 54 -26.38 -4.32 -14.61
C TRP A 54 -27.25 -3.23 -13.99
N ARG A 55 -28.35 -3.65 -13.37
CA ARG A 55 -29.31 -2.76 -12.74
C ARG A 55 -29.29 -3.02 -11.24
N GLU A 56 -29.49 -1.97 -10.45
CA GLU A 56 -29.60 -2.08 -8.99
C GLU A 56 -31.00 -2.57 -8.59
N GLU A 57 -31.55 -3.50 -9.38
CA GLU A 57 -32.84 -4.13 -9.17
C GLU A 57 -32.77 -5.06 -7.96
N ARG A 58 -33.85 -5.05 -7.19
CA ARG A 58 -33.96 -5.72 -5.90
C ARG A 58 -34.72 -7.01 -6.06
N LEU A 59 -34.23 -8.08 -5.43
CA LEU A 59 -34.91 -9.36 -5.45
C LEU A 59 -36.26 -9.24 -4.74
N ARG A 60 -37.34 -9.42 -5.50
CA ARG A 60 -38.68 -9.44 -4.93
C ARG A 60 -38.96 -10.82 -4.37
N LEU A 61 -39.09 -10.92 -3.05
CA LEU A 61 -39.39 -12.20 -2.40
C LEU A 61 -40.86 -12.59 -2.61
N HIS A 62 -41.09 -13.86 -2.96
CA HIS A 62 -42.39 -14.51 -3.00
C HIS A 62 -42.66 -15.33 -1.75
N ALA A 63 -41.63 -16.00 -1.25
CA ALA A 63 -41.68 -16.76 -0.01
C ALA A 63 -40.30 -16.76 0.65
N ALA A 64 -40.28 -16.89 1.98
CA ALA A 64 -39.05 -17.08 2.70
C ALA A 64 -39.25 -18.02 3.89
N ARG A 65 -38.21 -18.80 4.20
CA ARG A 65 -38.13 -19.70 5.36
C ARG A 65 -36.87 -19.38 6.15
N ILE A 66 -37.02 -19.31 7.47
CA ILE A 66 -35.90 -19.09 8.40
C ILE A 66 -35.76 -20.32 9.27
N GLU A 67 -34.54 -20.85 9.36
CA GLU A 67 -34.17 -21.97 10.23
C GLU A 67 -32.99 -21.61 11.10
N GLN A 68 -32.98 -22.12 12.33
CA GLN A 68 -31.85 -21.99 13.24
C GLN A 68 -31.42 -23.38 13.73
N HIS A 69 -30.17 -23.74 13.48
CA HIS A 69 -29.59 -24.99 13.96
C HIS A 69 -28.13 -24.81 14.36
N GLY A 70 -27.76 -25.27 15.56
CA GLY A 70 -26.36 -25.27 16.03
C GLY A 70 -25.68 -23.89 15.97
N GLY A 71 -26.39 -22.81 16.32
CA GLY A 71 -25.86 -21.44 16.29
C GLY A 71 -25.71 -20.83 14.88
N THR A 72 -26.23 -21.50 13.85
CA THR A 72 -26.29 -21.01 12.47
C THR A 72 -27.73 -20.62 12.14
N LEU A 73 -27.91 -19.46 11.52
CA LEU A 73 -29.18 -19.04 10.90
C LEU A 73 -29.11 -19.28 9.41
N ARG A 74 -30.13 -19.91 8.86
CA ARG A 74 -30.29 -20.12 7.42
C ARG A 74 -31.60 -19.47 6.97
N ILE A 75 -31.51 -18.65 5.95
CA ILE A 75 -32.64 -17.98 5.31
C ILE A 75 -32.72 -18.49 3.88
N GLU A 76 -33.83 -19.12 3.52
CA GLU A 76 -34.13 -19.56 2.17
C GLU A 76 -35.20 -18.64 1.60
N ALA A 77 -34.89 -17.94 0.51
CA ALA A 77 -35.72 -16.90 -0.07
C ALA A 77 -35.96 -17.18 -1.56
N ASP A 78 -37.23 -17.36 -1.91
CA ASP A 78 -37.69 -17.61 -3.28
C ASP A 78 -38.07 -16.28 -3.94
N GLY A 79 -37.32 -15.91 -4.99
CA GLY A 79 -37.58 -14.74 -5.84
C GLY A 79 -38.18 -15.08 -7.20
N GLY A 80 -38.68 -16.30 -7.40
CA GLY A 80 -39.30 -16.76 -8.64
C GLY A 80 -38.30 -17.52 -9.51
N GLU A 81 -37.63 -16.81 -10.43
CA GLU A 81 -36.59 -17.43 -11.27
C GLU A 81 -35.27 -17.61 -10.50
N MET A 82 -34.99 -16.68 -9.58
CA MET A 82 -33.76 -16.65 -8.79
C MET A 82 -34.07 -16.99 -7.33
N PHE A 83 -33.37 -17.99 -6.82
CA PHE A 83 -33.43 -18.41 -5.43
C PHE A 83 -32.18 -17.97 -4.67
N LEU A 84 -32.35 -17.49 -3.44
CA LEU A 84 -31.26 -17.07 -2.55
C LEU A 84 -31.30 -17.87 -1.23
N ALA A 85 -30.21 -18.57 -0.91
CA ALA A 85 -29.96 -19.07 0.43
C ALA A 85 -28.87 -18.23 1.11
N LEU A 86 -29.15 -17.73 2.31
CA LEU A 86 -28.22 -16.98 3.15
C LEU A 86 -27.95 -17.73 4.45
N GLU A 87 -26.70 -18.10 4.71
CA GLU A 87 -26.26 -18.68 5.97
C GLU A 87 -25.45 -17.67 6.78
N LEU A 88 -25.85 -17.46 8.04
CA LEU A 88 -25.27 -16.51 8.98
C LEU A 88 -24.78 -17.24 10.22
N LYS A 89 -23.50 -17.07 10.57
CA LYS A 89 -22.89 -17.73 11.74
C LYS A 89 -21.73 -16.92 12.29
N PHE A 90 -21.64 -16.79 13.61
CA PHE A 90 -20.41 -16.26 14.21
C PHE A 90 -19.30 -17.31 14.22
N ASP A 91 -18.09 -16.93 13.81
CA ASP A 91 -16.91 -17.77 13.98
C ASP A 91 -16.30 -17.63 15.38
N ALA A 92 -15.23 -18.39 15.64
CA ALA A 92 -14.53 -18.39 16.94
C ALA A 92 -13.91 -17.02 17.29
N GLU A 93 -13.66 -16.17 16.29
CA GLU A 93 -13.07 -14.85 16.41
C GLU A 93 -14.13 -13.73 16.58
N GLY A 94 -15.41 -14.09 16.58
CA GLY A 94 -16.53 -13.16 16.71
C GLY A 94 -16.83 -12.36 15.44
N LEU A 95 -16.38 -12.82 14.27
CA LEU A 95 -16.82 -12.32 12.97
C LEU A 95 -18.12 -13.00 12.55
N LEU A 96 -19.03 -12.24 11.96
CA LEU A 96 -20.20 -12.83 11.33
C LEU A 96 -19.82 -13.35 9.94
N ARG A 97 -19.80 -14.67 9.76
CA ARG A 97 -19.69 -15.32 8.47
C ARG A 97 -21.04 -15.27 7.76
N VAL A 98 -21.01 -14.84 6.50
CA VAL A 98 -22.17 -14.73 5.61
C VAL A 98 -21.87 -15.54 4.36
N CYS A 99 -22.62 -16.61 4.12
CA CYS A 99 -22.55 -17.37 2.87
C CYS A 99 -23.84 -17.16 2.07
N ALA A 100 -23.72 -16.65 0.86
CA ALA A 100 -24.82 -16.38 -0.05
C ALA A 100 -24.74 -17.32 -1.25
N LYS A 101 -25.75 -18.16 -1.43
CA LYS A 101 -25.90 -19.06 -2.58
C LYS A 101 -27.07 -18.60 -3.44
N TRP A 102 -26.80 -18.29 -4.69
CA TRP A 102 -27.75 -17.87 -5.71
C TRP A 102 -27.97 -18.99 -6.69
N GLU A 103 -29.21 -19.37 -6.96
CA GLU A 103 -29.53 -20.52 -7.81
C GLU A 103 -30.64 -20.19 -8.82
N ASN A 104 -30.46 -20.61 -10.07
CA ASN A 104 -31.51 -20.50 -11.08
C ASN A 104 -32.49 -21.68 -10.96
N HIS A 105 -33.72 -21.40 -10.55
CA HIS A 105 -34.80 -22.37 -10.40
C HIS A 105 -35.79 -22.39 -11.59
N SER A 106 -35.54 -21.56 -12.61
CA SER A 106 -36.32 -21.57 -13.84
C SER A 106 -35.92 -22.70 -14.80
N ASP A 107 -36.71 -22.90 -15.85
CA ASP A 107 -36.43 -23.86 -16.93
C ASP A 107 -35.60 -23.26 -18.09
N ARG A 108 -35.22 -21.98 -17.99
CA ARG A 108 -34.42 -21.25 -18.98
C ARG A 108 -33.06 -20.86 -18.43
N THR A 109 -32.12 -20.62 -19.33
CA THR A 109 -30.88 -19.92 -18.97
C THR A 109 -31.19 -18.45 -18.72
N LEU A 110 -30.73 -17.93 -17.58
CA LEU A 110 -30.71 -16.50 -17.29
C LEU A 110 -29.39 -15.96 -17.83
N CYS A 111 -29.45 -15.00 -18.75
CA CYS A 111 -28.27 -14.52 -19.46
C CYS A 111 -27.71 -13.25 -18.82
N ASP A 112 -26.38 -13.12 -18.79
CA ASP A 112 -25.69 -11.96 -18.23
C ASP A 112 -26.17 -11.63 -16.81
N VAL A 113 -26.13 -12.62 -15.91
CA VAL A 113 -26.61 -12.44 -14.54
C VAL A 113 -25.55 -11.72 -13.70
N ALA A 114 -26.01 -10.72 -12.96
CA ALA A 114 -25.30 -10.10 -11.86
C ALA A 114 -26.12 -10.24 -10.57
N VAL A 115 -25.50 -10.79 -9.53
CA VAL A 115 -26.12 -10.96 -8.20
C VAL A 115 -25.21 -10.41 -7.11
N GLY A 116 -25.78 -10.03 -5.98
CA GLY A 116 -24.98 -9.47 -4.89
C GLY A 116 -25.77 -9.14 -3.64
N LEU A 117 -25.03 -8.80 -2.60
CA LEU A 117 -25.58 -8.31 -1.34
C LEU A 117 -25.12 -6.87 -1.11
N GLU A 118 -26.08 -6.06 -0.70
CA GLU A 118 -25.86 -4.67 -0.32
C GLU A 118 -26.24 -4.42 1.14
N TRP A 119 -25.37 -3.69 1.82
CA TRP A 119 -25.50 -3.29 3.20
C TRP A 119 -25.62 -1.77 3.25
N GLU A 120 -26.84 -1.28 3.05
CA GLU A 120 -27.21 0.12 3.22
C GLU A 120 -27.11 0.47 4.71
N LEU A 121 -26.07 1.23 5.08
CA LEU A 121 -25.81 1.60 6.45
C LEU A 121 -26.73 2.74 6.88
N ALA A 122 -27.14 2.74 8.14
CA ALA A 122 -28.00 3.78 8.71
C ALA A 122 -27.18 5.06 9.00
N SER A 123 -26.56 5.69 8.00
CA SER A 123 -25.70 6.85 8.23
C SER A 123 -26.45 8.18 8.04
N ARG A 124 -26.24 9.12 8.97
CA ARG A 124 -26.89 10.46 9.04
C ARG A 124 -25.86 11.59 9.25
N GLY A 125 -24.62 11.41 8.81
CA GLY A 125 -23.48 12.27 9.16
C GLY A 125 -22.37 12.29 8.10
N LYS A 126 -21.11 12.48 8.52
CA LYS A 126 -19.92 12.41 7.65
C LYS A 126 -19.27 11.03 7.77
N GLU A 127 -19.24 10.27 6.69
CA GLU A 127 -18.62 8.95 6.63
C GLU A 127 -17.19 9.00 6.09
N ASN A 128 -16.30 8.27 6.75
CA ASN A 128 -14.96 7.98 6.26
C ASN A 128 -14.94 6.55 5.72
N VAL A 129 -14.80 6.41 4.40
CA VAL A 129 -14.71 5.10 3.74
C VAL A 129 -13.26 4.78 3.41
N THR A 130 -12.84 3.57 3.75
CA THR A 130 -11.58 2.97 3.29
C THR A 130 -11.86 1.72 2.48
N ILE A 131 -11.40 1.72 1.23
CA ILE A 131 -11.28 0.54 0.38
C ILE A 131 -9.77 0.37 0.16
N PRO A 132 -9.13 -0.64 0.77
CA PRO A 132 -7.67 -0.78 0.76
C PRO A 132 -7.06 -0.61 -0.62
N HIS A 133 -6.04 0.25 -0.72
CA HIS A 133 -5.36 0.71 -1.93
C HIS A 133 -6.19 1.59 -2.90
N MET A 134 -7.52 1.62 -2.79
CA MET A 134 -8.39 2.29 -3.77
C MET A 134 -9.01 3.60 -3.28
N ILE A 135 -9.52 3.64 -2.05
CA ILE A 135 -10.24 4.79 -1.48
C ILE A 135 -9.74 5.02 -0.06
N TYR A 136 -9.28 6.23 0.23
CA TYR A 136 -9.04 6.73 1.58
C TYR A 136 -9.77 8.05 1.74
N ASN A 137 -10.95 8.01 2.38
CA ASN A 137 -11.82 9.17 2.56
C ASN A 137 -12.15 9.91 1.25
N ASN A 138 -12.51 9.14 0.21
CA ASN A 138 -12.80 9.66 -1.14
C ASN A 138 -11.60 10.35 -1.83
N ASN A 139 -10.36 10.06 -1.42
CA ASN A 139 -9.11 10.50 -2.07
C ASN A 139 -9.00 12.02 -2.26
N PRO A 140 -9.05 12.81 -1.17
CA PRO A 140 -9.17 14.26 -1.22
C PRO A 140 -7.92 14.97 -1.75
N SER A 141 -6.77 14.29 -1.77
CA SER A 141 -5.50 14.83 -2.27
C SER A 141 -5.31 14.61 -3.78
N ALA A 142 -6.24 13.90 -4.42
CA ALA A 142 -6.25 13.64 -5.84
C ALA A 142 -6.30 14.95 -6.65
N ASP A 143 -5.38 15.10 -7.60
CA ASP A 143 -5.45 16.17 -8.60
C ASP A 143 -6.73 16.00 -9.43
N PRO A 144 -7.65 16.98 -9.45
CA PRO A 144 -8.93 16.84 -10.16
C PRO A 144 -8.79 16.57 -11.67
N ALA A 145 -7.63 16.88 -12.27
CA ALA A 145 -7.35 16.56 -13.67
C ALA A 145 -6.90 15.11 -13.89
N ARG A 146 -6.69 14.34 -12.83
CA ARG A 146 -6.30 12.93 -12.87
C ARG A 146 -7.50 12.06 -12.54
N LEU A 147 -7.84 11.16 -13.45
CA LEU A 147 -8.85 10.16 -13.17
C LEU A 147 -8.29 9.11 -12.21
N VAL A 148 -8.89 9.02 -11.03
CA VAL A 148 -8.62 8.02 -9.99
C VAL A 148 -9.94 7.57 -9.36
N PRO A 149 -9.98 6.42 -8.65
CA PRO A 149 -11.18 5.99 -7.94
C PRO A 149 -11.71 7.06 -6.98
N HIS A 150 -13.02 7.29 -7.02
CA HIS A 150 -13.75 8.12 -6.05
C HIS A 150 -15.11 7.46 -5.79
N LEU A 151 -15.64 7.60 -4.58
CA LEU A 151 -17.05 7.36 -4.32
C LEU A 151 -17.91 8.45 -4.95
N GLY A 152 -17.41 9.69 -5.00
CA GLY A 152 -18.17 10.84 -5.49
C GLY A 152 -19.24 11.30 -4.51
N ILE A 153 -20.08 12.25 -4.96
CA ILE A 153 -21.16 12.86 -4.18
C ILE A 153 -22.46 12.76 -4.97
N GLY A 154 -23.52 12.25 -4.34
CA GLY A 154 -24.87 12.13 -4.90
C GLY A 154 -25.29 10.68 -5.15
N GLU A 155 -26.60 10.48 -5.30
CA GLU A 155 -27.24 9.18 -5.53
C GLU A 155 -26.60 8.41 -6.69
N GLY A 156 -26.32 7.11 -6.47
CA GLY A 156 -25.72 6.22 -7.46
C GLY A 156 -24.24 6.48 -7.75
N LYS A 157 -23.60 7.46 -7.09
CA LYS A 157 -22.16 7.67 -7.17
C LYS A 157 -21.44 6.68 -6.26
N GLY A 158 -20.45 6.00 -6.81
CA GLY A 158 -19.66 5.05 -6.06
C GLY A 158 -18.53 4.43 -6.85
N PHE A 159 -17.89 3.46 -6.21
CA PHE A 159 -16.81 2.68 -6.76
C PHE A 159 -16.97 1.22 -6.34
N ILE A 160 -17.02 0.31 -7.31
CA ILE A 160 -17.04 -1.14 -7.15
C ILE A 160 -15.95 -1.70 -8.07
N CYS A 161 -15.00 -2.43 -7.49
CA CYS A 161 -13.85 -2.97 -8.22
C CYS A 161 -13.69 -4.47 -7.99
N GLU A 162 -12.86 -5.09 -8.82
CA GLU A 162 -12.56 -6.51 -8.78
C GLU A 162 -11.92 -6.89 -7.44
N GLU A 163 -12.33 -8.01 -6.82
CA GLU A 163 -11.74 -8.47 -5.57
C GLU A 163 -10.21 -8.59 -5.69
N HIS A 164 -9.72 -9.14 -6.80
CA HIS A 164 -8.29 -9.33 -7.09
C HIS A 164 -7.49 -8.02 -7.28
N ARG A 165 -8.15 -6.85 -7.27
CA ARG A 165 -7.47 -5.54 -7.22
C ARG A 165 -7.11 -5.14 -5.79
N LEU A 166 -7.83 -5.66 -4.81
CA LEU A 166 -7.75 -5.27 -3.41
C LEU A 166 -6.69 -6.09 -2.66
N PRO A 167 -5.64 -5.44 -2.08
CA PRO A 167 -4.68 -6.14 -1.23
C PRO A 167 -5.34 -6.76 0.00
N ILE A 168 -6.35 -6.08 0.53
CA ILE A 168 -7.29 -6.57 1.53
C ILE A 168 -8.69 -6.41 0.92
N PRO A 169 -9.38 -7.50 0.53
CA PRO A 169 -10.75 -7.46 -0.01
C PRO A 169 -11.74 -7.03 1.07
N CYS A 170 -11.78 -5.73 1.36
CA CYS A 170 -12.56 -5.15 2.44
C CYS A 170 -13.10 -3.79 2.03
N VAL A 171 -14.29 -3.46 2.53
CA VAL A 171 -14.78 -2.07 2.62
C VAL A 171 -14.98 -1.78 4.10
N ASN A 172 -14.31 -0.74 4.58
CA ASN A 172 -14.47 -0.23 5.94
C ASN A 172 -15.17 1.13 5.88
N VAL A 173 -16.26 1.28 6.62
CA VAL A 173 -16.98 2.53 6.77
C VAL A 173 -16.95 2.93 8.23
N GLU A 174 -16.55 4.17 8.49
CA GLU A 174 -16.58 4.80 9.80
C GLU A 174 -17.48 6.02 9.76
N TRP A 175 -18.25 6.26 10.82
CA TRP A 175 -19.13 7.42 10.93
C TRP A 175 -19.32 7.85 12.38
N ASN A 176 -19.63 9.13 12.56
CA ASN A 176 -20.04 9.68 13.84
C ASN A 176 -21.56 9.68 13.95
N GLU A 177 -22.06 9.23 15.09
CA GLU A 177 -23.47 9.35 15.47
C GLU A 177 -23.63 10.31 16.65
N GLU A 178 -24.46 11.35 16.49
CA GLU A 178 -24.60 12.50 17.42
C GLU A 178 -24.73 12.10 18.90
N ASN A 179 -25.33 10.94 19.19
CA ASN A 179 -25.56 10.45 20.56
C ASN A 179 -24.87 9.11 20.91
N ALA A 180 -24.17 8.48 19.96
CA ALA A 180 -23.55 7.16 20.15
C ALA A 180 -22.03 7.12 19.90
N GLY A 181 -21.43 8.24 19.50
CA GLY A 181 -19.99 8.35 19.26
C GLY A 181 -19.57 7.80 17.89
N GLU A 182 -18.26 7.60 17.71
CA GLU A 182 -17.71 7.05 16.46
C GLU A 182 -17.98 5.54 16.36
N ARG A 183 -18.43 5.10 15.19
CA ARG A 183 -18.84 3.72 14.89
C ARG A 183 -18.15 3.25 13.61
N TYR A 184 -17.96 1.95 13.47
CA TYR A 184 -17.45 1.37 12.23
C TYR A 184 -18.19 0.09 11.84
N PHE A 185 -18.15 -0.19 10.54
CA PHE A 185 -18.58 -1.42 9.89
C PHE A 185 -17.54 -1.82 8.85
N SER A 186 -17.07 -3.07 8.90
CA SER A 186 -16.15 -3.64 7.93
C SER A 186 -16.77 -4.89 7.31
N MET A 187 -16.80 -4.95 5.98
CA MET A 187 -17.17 -6.15 5.23
C MET A 187 -15.96 -6.66 4.46
N PHE A 188 -15.56 -7.90 4.75
CA PHE A 188 -14.51 -8.62 4.06
C PHE A 188 -15.13 -9.61 3.06
N SER A 189 -14.59 -9.67 1.85
CA SER A 189 -14.83 -10.81 0.96
C SER A 189 -13.90 -11.97 1.31
N LEU A 190 -14.38 -13.19 1.21
CA LEU A 190 -13.54 -14.40 1.17
C LEU A 190 -13.50 -14.83 -0.30
N PRO A 191 -12.52 -14.31 -1.09
CA PRO A 191 -12.64 -14.34 -2.53
C PRO A 191 -12.69 -15.78 -3.07
N SER A 192 -13.65 -16.02 -3.94
CA SER A 192 -13.77 -17.26 -4.72
C SER A 192 -13.91 -16.90 -6.20
N PHE A 193 -13.33 -17.72 -7.07
CA PHE A 193 -13.33 -17.48 -8.50
C PHE A 193 -14.00 -18.62 -9.27
N ILE A 194 -14.49 -18.27 -10.47
CA ILE A 194 -14.87 -19.22 -11.52
C ILE A 194 -13.77 -19.17 -12.58
N GLU A 195 -13.27 -20.32 -13.00
CA GLU A 195 -12.41 -20.43 -14.17
C GLU A 195 -13.26 -20.93 -15.35
N ASP A 196 -13.27 -20.20 -16.45
CA ASP A 196 -13.96 -20.62 -17.67
C ASP A 196 -13.16 -21.67 -18.46
N LYS A 197 -13.70 -22.10 -19.61
CA LYS A 197 -13.09 -23.17 -20.43
C LYS A 197 -11.78 -22.73 -21.06
N GLU A 198 -11.65 -21.43 -21.33
CA GLU A 198 -10.48 -20.77 -21.90
C GLU A 198 -9.39 -20.55 -20.83
N GLY A 199 -9.74 -20.71 -19.55
CA GLY A 199 -8.83 -20.60 -18.41
C GLY A 199 -8.74 -19.18 -17.83
N VAL A 200 -9.71 -18.32 -18.13
CA VAL A 200 -9.83 -16.98 -17.56
C VAL A 200 -10.50 -17.07 -16.19
N VAL A 201 -9.93 -16.36 -15.23
CA VAL A 201 -10.32 -16.37 -13.82
C VAL A 201 -11.18 -15.15 -13.50
N HIS A 202 -12.46 -15.42 -13.20
CA HIS A 202 -13.48 -14.44 -12.87
C HIS A 202 -13.72 -14.39 -11.36
N TYR A 203 -13.48 -13.22 -10.76
CA TYR A 203 -13.71 -12.96 -9.35
C TYR A 203 -15.02 -12.21 -9.12
N GLY A 204 -15.47 -12.16 -7.86
CA GLY A 204 -16.47 -11.19 -7.45
C GLY A 204 -15.91 -9.77 -7.46
N SER A 205 -16.74 -8.84 -7.03
CA SER A 205 -16.37 -7.44 -6.89
C SER A 205 -16.91 -6.86 -5.59
N LEU A 206 -16.22 -5.85 -5.08
CA LEU A 206 -16.46 -5.24 -3.79
C LEU A 206 -16.32 -3.72 -3.89
N GLY A 207 -17.18 -2.99 -3.18
CA GLY A 207 -17.14 -1.54 -3.18
C GLY A 207 -18.17 -0.87 -2.32
N ALA A 208 -18.35 0.43 -2.55
CA ALA A 208 -19.38 1.23 -1.90
C ALA A 208 -19.94 2.28 -2.86
N TYR A 209 -21.19 2.65 -2.64
CA TYR A 209 -21.84 3.71 -3.40
C TYR A 209 -22.94 4.38 -2.57
N GLN A 210 -23.31 5.60 -2.93
CA GLN A 210 -24.35 6.36 -2.25
C GLN A 210 -25.74 5.93 -2.72
N ARG A 211 -26.63 5.67 -1.75
CA ARG A 211 -28.01 5.30 -1.98
C ARG A 211 -28.90 5.85 -0.87
N ASP A 212 -30.05 6.43 -1.24
CA ASP A 212 -31.02 7.00 -0.31
C ASP A 212 -30.40 7.98 0.71
N GLY A 213 -29.31 8.66 0.31
CA GLY A 213 -28.56 9.60 1.16
C GLY A 213 -27.59 8.97 2.15
N SER A 214 -27.36 7.65 2.09
CA SER A 214 -26.42 6.90 2.94
C SER A 214 -25.41 6.09 2.11
N ILE A 215 -24.36 5.57 2.76
CA ILE A 215 -23.40 4.67 2.12
C ILE A 215 -23.94 3.23 2.11
N SER A 216 -24.05 2.65 0.92
CA SER A 216 -24.28 1.22 0.71
C SER A 216 -22.96 0.51 0.44
N VAL A 217 -22.64 -0.50 1.24
CA VAL A 217 -21.50 -1.39 0.98
C VAL A 217 -21.98 -2.55 0.10
N ALA A 218 -21.35 -2.73 -1.06
CA ALA A 218 -21.79 -3.68 -2.08
C ALA A 218 -20.77 -4.80 -2.31
N ALA A 219 -21.21 -6.05 -2.25
CA ALA A 219 -20.50 -7.22 -2.76
C ALA A 219 -21.29 -7.86 -3.89
N MET A 220 -20.69 -7.93 -5.08
CA MET A 220 -21.34 -8.33 -6.31
C MET A 220 -20.60 -9.52 -6.96
N SER A 221 -21.28 -10.21 -7.88
CA SER A 221 -20.76 -11.40 -8.56
C SER A 221 -19.59 -11.14 -9.51
N GLY A 222 -19.27 -9.87 -9.81
CA GLY A 222 -18.15 -9.48 -10.67
C GLY A 222 -18.34 -8.14 -11.39
N VAL A 223 -19.55 -7.57 -11.41
CA VAL A 223 -19.85 -6.28 -12.04
C VAL A 223 -19.16 -5.11 -11.37
N LEU A 224 -18.80 -4.08 -12.15
CA LEU A 224 -17.97 -2.96 -11.69
C LEU A 224 -18.72 -1.63 -11.78
N MET A 225 -18.21 -0.64 -11.04
CA MET A 225 -18.69 0.73 -11.06
C MET A 225 -17.50 1.68 -10.84
N PHE A 226 -17.42 2.75 -11.65
CA PHE A 226 -16.41 3.80 -11.50
C PHE A 226 -17.08 5.19 -11.53
N GLY A 227 -17.08 5.89 -10.40
CA GLY A 227 -17.72 7.21 -10.30
C GLY A 227 -19.24 7.19 -10.58
N GLY A 228 -19.88 6.05 -10.32
CA GLY A 228 -21.30 5.78 -10.63
C GLY A 228 -21.57 5.26 -12.05
N GLU A 229 -20.58 5.24 -12.95
CA GLU A 229 -20.73 4.63 -14.26
C GLU A 229 -20.50 3.11 -14.15
N LYS A 230 -21.42 2.32 -14.71
CA LYS A 230 -21.42 0.86 -14.60
C LYS A 230 -20.54 0.24 -15.66
N ASP A 231 -19.98 -0.93 -15.37
CA ASP A 231 -19.16 -1.70 -16.30
C ASP A 231 -17.93 -0.94 -16.77
N ILE A 232 -17.28 -0.23 -15.85
CA ILE A 232 -16.04 0.51 -16.11
C ILE A 232 -14.92 -0.05 -15.25
N VAL A 233 -13.79 -0.34 -15.87
CA VAL A 233 -12.57 -0.83 -15.22
C VAL A 233 -11.43 0.19 -15.33
N TYR A 234 -10.65 0.33 -14.27
CA TYR A 234 -9.42 1.14 -14.27
C TYR A 234 -8.22 0.33 -14.78
N VAL A 235 -7.67 0.71 -15.93
CA VAL A 235 -6.68 -0.08 -16.68
C VAL A 235 -5.28 0.52 -16.70
N SER A 236 -5.13 1.82 -16.48
CA SER A 236 -3.81 2.47 -16.41
C SER A 236 -3.93 3.84 -15.74
N LYS A 237 -2.80 4.53 -15.56
CA LYS A 237 -2.76 5.85 -14.93
C LYS A 237 -3.71 6.80 -15.64
N SER A 238 -4.76 7.21 -14.94
CA SER A 238 -5.81 8.10 -15.45
C SER A 238 -6.55 7.56 -16.68
N GLN A 239 -6.67 6.24 -16.81
CA GLN A 239 -7.35 5.58 -17.94
C GLN A 239 -8.33 4.53 -17.43
N ILE A 240 -9.54 4.59 -17.99
CA ILE A 240 -10.62 3.64 -17.78
C ILE A 240 -11.05 3.04 -19.12
N GLU A 241 -11.61 1.84 -19.07
CA GLU A 241 -12.17 1.14 -20.23
C GLU A 241 -13.51 0.48 -19.87
N PRO A 242 -14.40 0.23 -20.85
CA PRO A 242 -15.56 -0.63 -20.65
C PRO A 242 -15.14 -2.04 -20.21
N TYR A 243 -15.91 -2.63 -19.31
CA TYR A 243 -15.67 -3.94 -18.71
C TYR A 243 -16.85 -4.88 -18.95
N SER A 244 -16.61 -6.00 -19.62
CA SER A 244 -17.65 -6.99 -19.95
C SER A 244 -17.56 -8.28 -19.13
N GLY A 245 -16.55 -8.43 -18.27
CA GLY A 245 -16.26 -9.67 -17.54
C GLY A 245 -17.05 -9.89 -16.24
N GLY A 246 -17.95 -8.98 -15.89
CA GLY A 246 -18.63 -9.00 -14.58
C GLY A 246 -19.86 -9.91 -14.48
N TYR A 247 -20.20 -10.60 -15.56
CA TYR A 247 -21.48 -11.30 -15.73
C TYR A 247 -21.26 -12.81 -15.89
N THR A 248 -22.24 -13.61 -15.49
CA THR A 248 -22.23 -15.06 -15.67
C THR A 248 -23.59 -15.55 -16.11
N ASP A 249 -23.66 -16.44 -17.09
CA ASP A 249 -24.92 -17.08 -17.47
C ASP A 249 -25.29 -18.17 -16.46
N PHE A 250 -26.50 -18.12 -15.93
CA PHE A 250 -27.00 -19.12 -14.99
C PHE A 250 -27.89 -20.09 -15.78
N ALA A 251 -27.34 -21.24 -16.18
CA ALA A 251 -28.13 -22.35 -16.72
C ALA A 251 -29.13 -22.88 -15.65
N PRO A 252 -30.22 -23.56 -16.04
CA PRO A 252 -31.13 -24.19 -15.07
C PRO A 252 -30.37 -25.06 -14.05
N GLY A 253 -30.58 -24.80 -12.77
CA GLY A 253 -29.90 -25.48 -11.66
C GLY A 253 -28.46 -25.04 -11.40
N PHE A 254 -27.91 -24.08 -12.16
CA PHE A 254 -26.62 -23.47 -11.83
C PHE A 254 -26.73 -22.70 -10.52
N ALA A 255 -25.69 -22.81 -9.68
CA ALA A 255 -25.59 -22.07 -8.44
C ALA A 255 -24.25 -21.35 -8.31
N LEU A 256 -24.30 -20.11 -7.84
CA LEU A 256 -23.14 -19.30 -7.47
C LEU A 256 -23.10 -19.10 -5.96
N GLU A 257 -21.99 -19.47 -5.34
CA GLU A 257 -21.76 -19.26 -3.90
C GLU A 257 -20.71 -18.18 -3.68
N LYS A 258 -21.00 -17.24 -2.77
CA LYS A 258 -20.09 -16.18 -2.33
C LYS A 258 -20.08 -16.09 -0.81
N SER A 259 -18.89 -15.88 -0.24
CA SER A 259 -18.67 -15.87 1.20
C SER A 259 -18.06 -14.56 1.67
N TYR A 260 -18.53 -14.06 2.80
CA TYR A 260 -18.11 -12.78 3.40
C TYR A 260 -17.92 -12.93 4.91
N ALA A 261 -17.18 -11.99 5.50
CA ALA A 261 -17.09 -11.83 6.95
C ALA A 261 -17.37 -10.38 7.34
N LEU A 262 -18.21 -10.16 8.35
CA LEU A 262 -18.57 -8.82 8.83
C LEU A 262 -18.04 -8.58 10.23
N GLU A 263 -17.61 -7.34 10.47
CA GLU A 263 -17.25 -6.82 11.77
C GLU A 263 -17.85 -5.44 11.99
N TRP A 264 -18.34 -5.16 13.20
CA TRP A 264 -18.85 -3.85 13.57
C TRP A 264 -18.54 -3.51 15.03
N GLY A 265 -18.53 -2.23 15.37
CA GLY A 265 -18.31 -1.81 16.73
C GLY A 265 -17.99 -0.32 16.88
N PRO A 266 -17.58 0.10 18.08
CA PRO A 266 -17.23 1.48 18.36
C PRO A 266 -15.81 1.77 17.84
N GLN A 267 -15.56 3.03 17.56
CA GLN A 267 -14.26 3.58 17.24
C GLN A 267 -13.89 4.67 18.25
N GLU A 268 -12.60 4.74 18.62
CA GLU A 268 -12.14 5.72 19.60
C GLU A 268 -11.58 6.98 18.94
N LYS A 269 -10.93 6.83 17.79
CA LYS A 269 -10.25 7.91 17.08
C LYS A 269 -10.81 8.06 15.66
N PRO A 270 -11.35 9.24 15.29
CA PRO A 270 -11.88 9.48 13.96
C PRO A 270 -10.90 9.13 12.84
N GLY A 271 -11.39 8.46 11.80
CA GLY A 271 -10.67 8.10 10.58
C GLY A 271 -9.64 6.97 10.72
N GLN A 272 -9.55 6.34 11.89
CA GLN A 272 -8.56 5.29 12.18
C GLN A 272 -9.16 3.87 12.21
N ALA A 273 -10.44 3.70 11.87
CA ALA A 273 -11.07 2.37 11.89
C ALA A 273 -10.45 1.36 10.91
N PHE A 274 -9.78 1.83 9.84
CA PHE A 274 -9.08 0.94 8.90
C PHE A 274 -8.01 0.08 9.58
N SER A 275 -7.40 0.54 10.69
CA SER A 275 -6.42 -0.24 11.45
C SER A 275 -7.04 -1.54 11.96
N LYS A 276 -8.29 -1.50 12.46
CA LYS A 276 -9.00 -2.72 12.87
C LYS A 276 -9.16 -3.68 11.70
N ALA A 277 -9.46 -3.15 10.51
CA ALA A 277 -9.61 -3.95 9.32
C ALA A 277 -8.30 -4.64 8.90
N VAL A 278 -7.16 -3.96 9.03
CA VAL A 278 -5.82 -4.53 8.78
C VAL A 278 -5.53 -5.68 9.75
N HIS A 279 -5.62 -5.44 11.06
CA HIS A 279 -5.34 -6.47 12.06
C HIS A 279 -6.30 -7.66 11.94
N ARG A 280 -7.55 -7.40 11.54
CA ARG A 280 -8.52 -8.46 11.26
C ARG A 280 -8.16 -9.25 10.01
N ALA A 281 -7.80 -8.58 8.92
CA ALA A 281 -7.40 -9.21 7.66
C ALA A 281 -6.23 -10.18 7.85
N VAL A 282 -5.26 -9.82 8.69
CA VAL A 282 -4.12 -10.71 9.02
C VAL A 282 -4.57 -12.03 9.63
N ARG A 283 -5.52 -12.02 10.58
CA ARG A 283 -6.08 -13.25 11.17
C ARG A 283 -7.00 -13.98 10.21
N LEU A 284 -7.72 -13.23 9.37
CA LEU A 284 -8.73 -13.77 8.46
C LEU A 284 -8.12 -14.53 7.28
N TYR A 285 -7.09 -13.95 6.67
CA TYR A 285 -6.44 -14.49 5.46
C TYR A 285 -5.16 -15.26 5.76
N ASP A 286 -4.61 -15.12 6.98
CA ASP A 286 -3.35 -15.74 7.43
C ASP A 286 -2.25 -15.65 6.35
N PRO A 287 -1.74 -14.44 6.07
CA PRO A 287 -0.89 -14.20 4.90
C PRO A 287 0.41 -14.99 4.97
N GLN A 288 0.50 -16.03 4.14
CA GLN A 288 1.71 -16.80 3.85
C GLN A 288 2.15 -16.50 2.41
N GLY A 289 3.26 -15.79 2.28
CA GLY A 289 3.82 -15.38 1.00
C GLY A 289 4.96 -16.28 0.55
N ALA A 290 5.36 -16.14 -0.72
CA ALA A 290 6.54 -16.81 -1.23
C ALA A 290 7.81 -16.18 -0.65
N ASP A 291 8.80 -17.03 -0.39
CA ASP A 291 10.16 -16.64 0.02
C ASP A 291 11.16 -17.46 -0.80
N PRO A 292 11.35 -17.12 -2.09
CA PRO A 292 12.01 -18.00 -3.05
C PRO A 292 13.54 -18.01 -2.93
N LEU A 293 14.13 -17.03 -2.23
CA LEU A 293 15.57 -16.83 -2.17
C LEU A 293 16.02 -16.73 -0.71
N SER A 294 17.09 -17.45 -0.37
CA SER A 294 17.76 -17.20 0.90
C SER A 294 18.32 -15.77 0.95
N LEU A 295 18.53 -15.24 2.17
CA LEU A 295 19.10 -13.91 2.37
C LEU A 295 20.44 -13.73 1.64
N ASP A 296 21.33 -14.72 1.72
CA ASP A 296 22.64 -14.68 1.05
C ASP A 296 22.51 -14.72 -0.47
N GLU A 297 21.56 -15.47 -1.01
CA GLU A 297 21.33 -15.53 -2.45
C GLU A 297 20.76 -14.23 -3.00
N LEU A 298 19.80 -13.64 -2.29
CA LEU A 298 19.25 -12.32 -2.61
C LEU A 298 20.35 -11.25 -2.59
N ILE A 299 21.19 -11.23 -1.55
CA ILE A 299 22.33 -10.30 -1.46
C ILE A 299 23.28 -10.53 -2.64
N ARG A 300 23.66 -11.77 -2.94
CA ARG A 300 24.55 -12.11 -4.06
C ARG A 300 23.99 -11.61 -5.40
N LEU A 301 22.72 -11.89 -5.68
CA LEU A 301 22.06 -11.50 -6.93
C LEU A 301 21.97 -9.98 -7.05
N LYS A 302 21.46 -9.29 -6.02
CA LYS A 302 21.35 -7.82 -6.04
C LYS A 302 22.71 -7.13 -6.08
N THR A 303 23.75 -7.72 -5.47
CA THR A 303 25.14 -7.24 -5.61
C THR A 303 25.60 -7.31 -7.06
N ALA A 304 25.29 -8.40 -7.79
CA ALA A 304 25.65 -8.51 -9.20
C ALA A 304 24.96 -7.44 -10.08
N ALA A 305 23.68 -7.14 -9.81
CA ALA A 305 22.98 -6.06 -10.50
C ALA A 305 23.52 -4.67 -10.14
N MET A 306 23.90 -4.44 -8.88
CA MET A 306 24.55 -3.20 -8.44
C MET A 306 25.92 -3.01 -9.08
N ASP A 307 26.74 -4.06 -9.15
CA ASP A 307 28.05 -4.04 -9.82
C ASP A 307 27.91 -3.65 -11.31
N ASP A 308 26.82 -4.08 -11.95
CA ASP A 308 26.48 -3.65 -13.31
C ASP A 308 26.09 -2.17 -13.43
N ARG A 309 25.65 -1.51 -12.34
CA ARG A 309 25.31 -0.08 -12.33
C ARG A 309 26.51 0.84 -12.14
N TRP A 310 27.64 0.35 -11.62
CA TRP A 310 28.82 1.17 -11.40
C TRP A 310 29.39 1.72 -12.70
N ARG A 311 29.57 3.04 -12.80
CA ARG A 311 30.30 3.70 -13.88
C ARG A 311 31.30 4.68 -13.29
N GLU A 312 32.47 4.70 -13.89
CA GLU A 312 33.55 5.64 -13.58
C GLU A 312 34.09 6.19 -14.90
N THR A 313 34.27 7.50 -14.95
CA THR A 313 34.95 8.24 -16.01
C THR A 313 36.08 9.06 -15.38
N ASP A 314 36.93 9.67 -16.21
CA ASP A 314 38.00 10.57 -15.72
C ASP A 314 37.49 11.73 -14.86
N ARG A 315 36.19 12.03 -14.89
CA ARG A 315 35.57 13.20 -14.24
C ARG A 315 34.42 12.87 -13.30
N SER A 316 33.94 11.63 -13.27
CA SER A 316 32.71 11.30 -12.54
C SER A 316 32.67 9.84 -12.12
N ALA A 317 32.05 9.56 -10.99
CA ALA A 317 31.88 8.20 -10.49
C ALA A 317 30.52 8.06 -9.81
N GLY A 318 29.85 6.93 -10.02
CA GLY A 318 28.56 6.66 -9.39
C GLY A 318 27.83 5.46 -9.97
N TYR A 319 26.58 5.30 -9.54
CA TYR A 319 25.70 4.23 -9.98
C TYR A 319 24.65 4.79 -10.93
N VAL A 320 24.60 4.29 -12.16
CA VAL A 320 23.63 4.75 -13.15
C VAL A 320 22.22 4.29 -12.79
N LYS A 321 21.21 5.08 -13.17
CA LYS A 321 19.80 4.73 -12.92
C LYS A 321 19.34 3.50 -13.70
N PHE A 322 19.69 3.42 -14.97
CA PHE A 322 19.34 2.31 -15.86
C PHE A 322 20.62 1.69 -16.43
N ASN A 323 20.63 0.37 -16.59
CA ASN A 323 21.70 -0.28 -17.37
C ASN A 323 21.59 0.05 -18.86
N ASP A 324 22.69 -0.20 -19.56
CA ASP A 324 22.85 -0.14 -21.02
C ASP A 324 22.98 -1.53 -21.66
N ARG A 325 22.73 -2.60 -20.89
CA ARG A 325 23.05 -4.00 -21.28
C ARG A 325 21.83 -4.90 -21.47
N ASN A 326 20.61 -4.46 -21.17
CA ASN A 326 19.43 -5.32 -21.34
C ASN A 326 19.10 -5.55 -22.83
N SER A 327 19.29 -6.78 -23.30
CA SER A 327 19.05 -7.21 -24.69
C SER A 327 17.57 -7.52 -24.98
N PHE A 328 16.71 -7.59 -23.96
CA PHE A 328 15.33 -8.07 -24.09
C PHE A 328 14.26 -6.99 -24.32
N GLY A 329 14.63 -5.70 -24.42
CA GLY A 329 13.75 -4.75 -25.13
C GLY A 329 13.60 -3.33 -24.60
N LEU A 330 14.16 -2.94 -23.46
CA LEU A 330 14.14 -1.55 -23.00
C LEU A 330 15.47 -1.15 -22.35
N VAL A 331 16.38 -0.62 -23.15
CA VAL A 331 17.45 0.27 -22.65
C VAL A 331 16.86 1.68 -22.68
N SER A 332 16.98 2.46 -21.60
CA SER A 332 16.50 3.84 -21.56
C SER A 332 17.28 4.72 -22.54
N LYS A 333 16.87 4.72 -23.82
CA LYS A 333 17.48 5.53 -24.88
C LYS A 333 17.19 7.03 -24.73
N LYS A 334 16.14 7.39 -23.97
CA LYS A 334 15.62 8.76 -23.87
C LYS A 334 16.52 9.69 -23.05
N HIS A 335 17.18 9.19 -22.00
CA HIS A 335 17.94 10.02 -21.06
C HIS A 335 19.45 9.75 -21.06
N GLY A 336 19.91 8.74 -21.80
CA GLY A 336 21.29 8.26 -21.73
C GLY A 336 21.65 7.75 -20.33
N LEU A 337 22.91 7.36 -20.15
CA LEU A 337 23.44 7.00 -18.83
C LEU A 337 23.53 8.25 -17.96
N HIS A 338 22.94 8.18 -16.76
CA HIS A 338 22.97 9.25 -15.78
C HIS A 338 22.93 8.69 -14.36
N TYR A 339 23.57 9.39 -13.44
CA TYR A 339 23.39 9.18 -12.00
C TYR A 339 22.16 9.97 -11.57
N MET A 340 21.29 9.38 -10.77
CA MET A 340 20.15 10.06 -10.15
C MET A 340 20.20 9.86 -8.64
N TYR A 341 20.07 10.95 -7.91
CA TYR A 341 20.17 10.99 -6.45
C TYR A 341 18.76 11.06 -5.85
N GLY A 342 18.49 10.20 -4.87
CA GLY A 342 17.14 9.94 -4.38
C GLY A 342 16.18 9.44 -5.46
N TRP A 343 14.89 9.45 -5.14
CA TRP A 343 13.79 9.01 -6.00
C TRP A 343 14.09 7.63 -6.63
N THR A 344 14.00 7.52 -7.94
CA THR A 344 14.19 6.26 -8.67
C THR A 344 15.68 5.93 -8.92
N GLY A 345 16.61 6.80 -8.51
CA GLY A 345 18.05 6.61 -8.74
C GLY A 345 18.80 6.03 -7.55
N GLN A 346 18.54 6.52 -6.33
CA GLN A 346 19.13 5.99 -5.09
C GLN A 346 20.66 5.81 -5.14
N CYS A 347 21.37 6.70 -5.85
CA CYS A 347 22.81 6.54 -6.12
C CYS A 347 23.66 6.44 -4.84
N LEU A 348 23.38 7.27 -3.82
CA LEU A 348 24.10 7.20 -2.54
C LEU A 348 23.68 5.98 -1.71
N LYS A 349 22.41 5.56 -1.71
CA LYS A 349 22.01 4.29 -1.09
C LYS A 349 22.73 3.08 -1.69
N LEU A 350 22.99 3.05 -3.00
CA LEU A 350 23.83 2.01 -3.62
C LEU A 350 25.29 2.11 -3.18
N ALA A 351 25.84 3.32 -3.08
CA ALA A 351 27.17 3.53 -2.52
C ALA A 351 27.27 3.01 -1.07
N TRP A 352 26.24 3.25 -0.25
CA TRP A 352 26.12 2.68 1.09
C TRP A 352 26.14 1.15 1.07
N CYS A 353 25.35 0.53 0.18
CA CYS A 353 25.31 -0.93 0.05
C CYS A 353 26.68 -1.51 -0.33
N ASP A 354 27.38 -0.87 -1.28
CA ASP A 354 28.70 -1.30 -1.72
C ASP A 354 29.74 -1.16 -0.60
N ALA A 355 29.74 -0.05 0.14
CA ALA A 355 30.58 0.12 1.31
C ALA A 355 30.30 -0.93 2.40
N SER A 356 29.03 -1.20 2.70
CA SER A 356 28.60 -2.20 3.70
C SER A 356 29.14 -3.59 3.34
N LEU A 357 28.95 -4.03 2.09
CA LEU A 357 29.56 -5.25 1.55
C LEU A 357 31.09 -5.23 1.61
N GLY A 358 31.70 -4.08 1.33
CA GLY A 358 33.14 -3.86 1.40
C GLY A 358 33.70 -4.05 2.82
N PHE A 359 33.01 -3.54 3.83
CA PHE A 359 33.40 -3.72 5.23
C PHE A 359 33.22 -5.18 5.69
N ASP A 360 32.07 -5.78 5.40
CA ASP A 360 31.78 -7.17 5.80
C ASP A 360 32.72 -8.19 5.11
N GLY A 361 33.06 -7.95 3.85
CA GLY A 361 33.92 -8.81 3.03
C GLY A 361 35.40 -8.41 2.99
N GLN A 362 35.81 -7.36 3.71
CA GLN A 362 37.15 -6.78 3.65
C GLN A 362 37.60 -6.40 2.21
N MET A 363 36.68 -5.95 1.37
CA MET A 363 36.91 -5.59 -0.03
C MET A 363 37.14 -4.09 -0.18
N ARG A 364 38.41 -3.64 -0.12
CA ARG A 364 38.74 -2.21 -0.14
C ARG A 364 38.22 -1.47 -1.38
N GLU A 365 38.21 -2.13 -2.54
CA GLU A 365 37.71 -1.53 -3.79
C GLU A 365 36.28 -0.99 -3.66
N ARG A 366 35.39 -1.74 -2.99
CA ARG A 366 33.98 -1.34 -2.79
C ARG A 366 33.84 -0.11 -1.89
N ILE A 367 34.66 -0.04 -0.85
CA ILE A 367 34.75 1.14 0.02
C ILE A 367 35.22 2.36 -0.79
N GLU A 368 36.22 2.19 -1.67
CA GLU A 368 36.70 3.26 -2.54
C GLU A 368 35.66 3.69 -3.59
N ARG A 369 34.86 2.77 -4.14
CA ARG A 369 33.73 3.14 -5.02
C ARG A 369 32.73 4.03 -4.31
N CYS A 370 32.38 3.71 -3.06
CA CYS A 370 31.53 4.57 -2.24
C CYS A 370 32.17 5.95 -2.04
N ARG A 371 33.46 6.02 -1.71
CA ARG A 371 34.17 7.31 -1.55
C ARG A 371 34.10 8.15 -2.81
N LYS A 372 34.46 7.57 -3.97
CA LYS A 372 34.42 8.25 -5.26
C LYS A 372 33.02 8.77 -5.61
N ALA A 373 31.97 7.98 -5.36
CA ALA A 373 30.59 8.40 -5.62
C ALA A 373 30.17 9.58 -4.73
N VAL A 374 30.48 9.53 -3.44
CA VAL A 374 30.19 10.63 -2.50
C VAL A 374 31.01 11.87 -2.85
N ASP A 375 32.32 11.73 -3.07
CA ASP A 375 33.21 12.86 -3.38
C ASP A 375 32.80 13.55 -4.68
N PHE A 376 32.45 12.79 -5.71
CA PHE A 376 31.92 13.34 -6.96
C PHE A 376 30.61 14.11 -6.73
N TYR A 377 29.65 13.51 -6.03
CA TYR A 377 28.38 14.19 -5.73
C TYR A 377 28.60 15.49 -4.97
N LEU A 378 29.38 15.46 -3.88
CA LEU A 378 29.59 16.63 -3.03
C LEU A 378 30.39 17.73 -3.72
N GLY A 379 31.35 17.37 -4.57
CA GLY A 379 32.19 18.31 -5.32
C GLY A 379 31.45 19.00 -6.47
N GLU A 380 30.56 18.29 -7.17
CA GLU A 380 30.02 18.75 -8.45
C GLU A 380 28.53 19.13 -8.41
N SER A 381 27.75 18.68 -7.42
CA SER A 381 26.29 18.89 -7.40
C SER A 381 25.83 20.23 -6.85
N GLY A 382 26.72 21.04 -6.28
CA GLY A 382 26.38 22.30 -5.61
C GLY A 382 25.60 23.29 -6.49
N THR A 383 24.69 24.05 -5.87
CA THR A 383 24.00 25.18 -6.52
C THR A 383 24.57 26.52 -6.04
N SER A 384 24.01 27.64 -6.52
CA SER A 384 24.32 28.97 -5.98
C SER A 384 23.81 29.17 -4.55
N VAL A 385 22.91 28.31 -4.06
CA VAL A 385 22.38 28.35 -2.70
C VAL A 385 23.16 27.35 -1.84
N PRO A 386 23.83 27.78 -0.76
CA PRO A 386 24.55 26.88 0.14
C PRO A 386 23.65 25.74 0.64
N GLY A 387 24.19 24.52 0.64
CA GLY A 387 23.46 23.32 1.08
C GLY A 387 22.52 22.70 0.04
N LEU A 388 21.98 23.47 -0.90
CA LEU A 388 21.10 22.96 -1.96
C LEU A 388 21.92 22.37 -3.11
N ARG A 389 21.52 21.18 -3.59
CA ARG A 389 22.27 20.36 -4.57
C ARG A 389 21.38 19.80 -5.67
N ASN A 390 21.94 19.67 -6.87
CA ASN A 390 21.26 19.14 -8.06
C ASN A 390 20.99 17.62 -7.95
N GLY A 391 19.98 17.13 -8.67
CA GLY A 391 19.43 15.78 -8.49
C GLY A 391 19.89 14.70 -9.49
N ALA A 392 20.33 15.06 -10.70
CA ALA A 392 20.78 14.07 -11.69
C ALA A 392 21.95 14.56 -12.54
N TYR A 393 22.88 13.68 -12.88
CA TYR A 393 24.08 14.00 -13.68
C TYR A 393 24.17 13.08 -14.91
N HIS A 394 24.20 13.66 -16.12
CA HIS A 394 24.31 12.92 -17.38
C HIS A 394 25.76 12.69 -17.77
N LEU A 395 26.12 11.43 -18.04
CA LEU A 395 27.50 11.03 -18.32
C LEU A 395 27.97 11.45 -19.71
N SER A 396 27.06 11.59 -20.68
CA SER A 396 27.41 11.85 -22.07
C SER A 396 27.88 13.28 -22.33
N ASP A 397 27.30 14.25 -21.62
CA ASP A 397 27.54 15.69 -21.82
C ASP A 397 27.98 16.41 -20.54
N GLY A 398 28.04 15.69 -19.41
CA GLY A 398 28.50 16.21 -18.13
C GLY A 398 27.57 17.24 -17.51
N ARG A 399 26.26 17.23 -17.84
CA ARG A 399 25.30 18.21 -17.32
C ARG A 399 24.56 17.71 -16.09
N TRP A 400 24.25 18.63 -15.20
CA TRP A 400 23.24 18.43 -14.16
C TRP A 400 21.83 18.72 -14.69
N GLU A 401 20.87 17.87 -14.34
CA GLU A 401 19.45 18.02 -14.62
C GLU A 401 18.66 17.96 -13.32
N ASN A 402 17.56 18.71 -13.29
CA ASN A 402 16.61 18.78 -12.17
C ASN A 402 15.20 18.48 -12.67
N PHE A 403 14.30 18.18 -11.73
CA PHE A 403 12.88 18.04 -12.04
C PHE A 403 12.32 19.36 -12.59
N ARG A 404 11.15 19.30 -13.22
CA ARG A 404 10.44 20.49 -13.69
C ARG A 404 9.10 20.62 -13.01
N TRP A 405 8.80 21.81 -12.53
CA TRP A 405 7.49 22.20 -12.02
C TRP A 405 7.03 23.44 -12.76
N GLN A 406 5.87 23.36 -13.42
CA GLN A 406 5.37 24.45 -14.29
C GLN A 406 6.43 24.93 -15.30
N GLN A 407 7.16 23.99 -15.91
CA GLN A 407 8.29 24.21 -16.85
C GLN A 407 9.59 24.77 -16.24
N GLU A 408 9.57 25.24 -14.99
CA GLU A 408 10.75 25.74 -14.28
C GLU A 408 11.54 24.60 -13.61
N PRO A 409 12.88 24.67 -13.56
CA PRO A 409 13.70 23.67 -12.89
C PRO A 409 13.53 23.75 -11.36
N VAL A 410 13.30 22.61 -10.73
CA VAL A 410 13.12 22.47 -9.28
C VAL A 410 13.84 21.24 -8.74
N ILE A 411 14.25 21.33 -7.48
CA ILE A 411 14.81 20.22 -6.71
C ILE A 411 13.70 19.65 -5.83
N SER A 412 13.32 18.39 -6.05
CA SER A 412 12.27 17.74 -5.27
C SER A 412 12.70 17.59 -3.81
N SER A 413 11.86 18.00 -2.87
CA SER A 413 12.12 17.83 -1.43
C SER A 413 12.26 16.36 -1.07
N ARG A 414 11.46 15.49 -1.71
CA ARG A 414 11.60 14.05 -1.55
C ARG A 414 12.99 13.56 -1.95
N ALA A 415 13.38 13.78 -3.21
CA ALA A 415 14.65 13.25 -3.73
C ALA A 415 15.86 13.84 -2.98
N PHE A 416 15.78 15.13 -2.64
CA PHE A 416 16.83 15.81 -1.89
C PHE A 416 16.93 15.30 -0.45
N GLY A 417 15.81 15.19 0.27
CA GLY A 417 15.77 14.66 1.64
C GLY A 417 16.28 13.22 1.75
N GLU A 418 15.90 12.35 0.81
CA GLU A 418 16.47 10.99 0.71
C GLU A 418 17.99 11.03 0.51
N THR A 419 18.48 11.87 -0.41
CA THR A 419 19.92 11.97 -0.71
C THR A 419 20.73 12.46 0.50
N VAL A 420 20.21 13.45 1.23
CA VAL A 420 20.86 13.96 2.44
C VAL A 420 20.83 12.90 3.56
N SER A 421 19.74 12.13 3.66
CA SER A 421 19.64 11.00 4.60
C SER A 421 20.65 9.89 4.26
N ASP A 422 20.77 9.52 2.98
CA ASP A 422 21.75 8.52 2.52
C ASP A 422 23.19 8.96 2.83
N LEU A 423 23.52 10.24 2.64
CA LEU A 423 24.84 10.78 3.00
C LEU A 423 25.13 10.62 4.51
N ALA A 424 24.14 10.92 5.35
CA ALA A 424 24.26 10.75 6.79
C ALA A 424 24.42 9.26 7.16
N ASP A 425 23.65 8.36 6.55
CA ASP A 425 23.78 6.92 6.77
C ASP A 425 25.16 6.38 6.33
N ILE A 426 25.76 6.90 5.24
CA ILE A 426 27.14 6.57 4.84
C ILE A 426 28.14 7.05 5.90
N ILE A 427 28.01 8.29 6.39
CA ILE A 427 28.88 8.82 7.44
C ILE A 427 28.79 7.96 8.70
N LEU A 428 27.58 7.57 9.10
CA LEU A 428 27.34 6.70 10.26
C LEU A 428 27.94 5.30 10.05
N LEU A 429 27.79 4.72 8.85
CA LEU A 429 28.40 3.43 8.50
C LEU A 429 29.93 3.49 8.61
N PHE A 430 30.58 4.52 8.04
CA PHE A 430 32.03 4.65 8.10
C PHE A 430 32.51 4.77 9.56
N ARG A 431 31.82 5.58 10.37
CA ARG A 431 32.12 5.73 11.80
C ARG A 431 31.94 4.42 12.57
N SER A 432 30.84 3.68 12.33
CA SER A 432 30.57 2.42 13.04
C SER A 432 31.60 1.34 12.72
N ARG A 433 32.24 1.40 11.54
CA ARG A 433 33.30 0.51 11.11
C ARG A 433 34.72 1.03 11.39
N GLY A 434 34.85 2.17 12.08
CA GLY A 434 36.14 2.77 12.42
C GLY A 434 36.90 3.36 11.23
N GLU A 435 36.24 3.54 10.09
CA GLU A 435 36.81 4.11 8.87
C GLU A 435 36.78 5.65 8.92
N GLN A 436 37.84 6.29 8.43
CA GLN A 436 37.93 7.75 8.45
C GLN A 436 36.85 8.40 7.57
N VAL A 437 36.08 9.31 8.16
CA VAL A 437 35.14 10.17 7.44
C VAL A 437 35.84 11.48 7.06
N PRO A 438 35.88 11.87 5.77
CA PRO A 438 36.37 13.18 5.36
C PRO A 438 35.55 14.31 6.00
N SER A 439 36.21 15.36 6.51
CA SER A 439 35.53 16.51 7.12
C SER A 439 34.65 17.27 6.13
N SER A 440 34.95 17.20 4.84
CA SER A 440 34.11 17.74 3.77
C SER A 440 32.73 17.09 3.74
N TRP A 441 32.60 15.81 4.11
CA TRP A 441 31.32 15.10 4.10
C TRP A 441 30.41 15.61 5.21
N THR A 442 30.94 15.74 6.44
CA THR A 442 30.18 16.27 7.57
C THR A 442 29.80 17.73 7.37
N ALA A 443 30.71 18.55 6.84
CA ALA A 443 30.43 19.96 6.53
C ALA A 443 29.37 20.10 5.41
N ALA A 444 29.38 19.21 4.42
CA ALA A 444 28.37 19.20 3.37
C ALA A 444 26.99 18.78 3.87
N LEU A 445 26.93 17.79 4.77
CA LEU A 445 25.71 17.36 5.44
C LEU A 445 25.13 18.51 6.29
N GLU A 446 25.95 19.15 7.11
CA GLU A 446 25.54 20.30 7.94
C GLU A 446 24.96 21.42 7.08
N GLN A 447 25.62 21.82 5.98
CA GLN A 447 25.09 22.84 5.08
C GLN A 447 23.73 22.46 4.47
N SER A 448 23.57 21.21 4.05
CA SER A 448 22.28 20.73 3.52
C SER A 448 21.19 20.69 4.61
N ALA A 449 21.54 20.27 5.82
CA ALA A 449 20.62 20.26 6.96
C ALA A 449 20.21 21.69 7.37
N ASP A 450 21.14 22.64 7.38
CA ASP A 450 20.87 24.05 7.65
C ASP A 450 19.95 24.68 6.59
N PHE A 451 20.16 24.33 5.31
CA PHE A 451 19.25 24.74 4.24
C PHE A 451 17.84 24.17 4.48
N ILE A 452 17.72 22.87 4.77
CA ILE A 452 16.44 22.22 5.03
C ILE A 452 15.74 22.88 6.23
N LEU A 453 16.47 23.11 7.32
CA LEU A 453 15.97 23.75 8.53
C LEU A 453 15.41 25.15 8.22
N GLY A 454 16.11 25.93 7.40
CA GLY A 454 15.65 27.26 6.97
C GLY A 454 14.47 27.24 5.99
N ALA A 455 14.13 26.09 5.43
CA ALA A 455 13.08 25.93 4.42
C ALA A 455 11.72 25.45 4.99
N ILE A 456 11.61 25.31 6.31
CA ILE A 456 10.35 25.00 6.98
C ILE A 456 9.34 26.12 6.70
N LEU A 457 8.18 25.75 6.16
CA LEU A 457 7.10 26.69 5.83
C LEU A 457 6.41 27.20 7.10
N PRO A 458 5.63 28.30 7.03
CA PRO A 458 4.82 28.78 8.15
C PRO A 458 3.84 27.73 8.72
N ALA A 459 3.42 26.76 7.90
CA ALA A 459 2.60 25.63 8.33
C ALA A 459 3.37 24.58 9.15
N GLY A 460 4.69 24.75 9.32
CA GLY A 460 5.59 23.85 10.04
C GLY A 460 5.94 22.56 9.29
N ILE A 461 5.68 22.51 7.98
CA ILE A 461 6.01 21.41 7.07
C ILE A 461 7.01 21.89 5.99
N PHE A 462 7.55 20.96 5.20
CA PHE A 462 8.42 21.27 4.07
C PHE A 462 7.63 21.39 2.76
N PRO A 463 8.08 22.22 1.79
CA PRO A 463 7.45 22.30 0.47
C PRO A 463 7.63 20.98 -0.31
N SER A 464 6.90 20.80 -1.40
CA SER A 464 7.08 19.65 -2.30
C SER A 464 8.40 19.69 -3.08
N ALA A 465 8.88 20.89 -3.39
CA ALA A 465 10.12 21.14 -4.11
C ALA A 465 10.67 22.55 -3.84
N PHE A 466 11.96 22.72 -4.09
CA PHE A 466 12.69 23.97 -4.01
C PHE A 466 13.01 24.49 -5.42
N LYS A 467 12.87 25.79 -5.63
CA LYS A 467 13.45 26.47 -6.80
C LYS A 467 14.97 26.56 -6.63
N LEU A 468 15.68 26.83 -7.72
CA LEU A 468 17.14 26.95 -7.71
C LEU A 468 17.66 28.16 -6.92
N ASP A 469 16.80 29.13 -6.61
CA ASP A 469 17.09 30.25 -5.72
C ASP A 469 16.87 29.92 -4.22
N GLY A 470 16.45 28.69 -3.91
CA GLY A 470 16.22 28.19 -2.56
C GLY A 470 14.80 28.42 -2.03
N SER A 471 13.96 29.18 -2.74
CA SER A 471 12.57 29.40 -2.35
C SER A 471 11.68 28.17 -2.62
N ALA A 472 10.55 28.07 -1.91
CA ALA A 472 9.58 27.01 -2.17
C ALA A 472 8.97 27.13 -3.58
N ALA A 473 8.89 26.02 -4.30
CA ALA A 473 8.19 25.95 -5.59
C ALA A 473 6.67 25.96 -5.43
N ASP A 474 6.18 25.42 -4.32
CA ASP A 474 4.78 25.37 -3.91
C ASP A 474 4.72 25.27 -2.37
N THR A 475 3.65 25.82 -1.78
CA THR A 475 3.36 25.78 -0.34
C THR A 475 2.09 24.99 -0.01
N GLU A 476 1.53 24.24 -0.97
CA GLU A 476 0.42 23.33 -0.73
C GLU A 476 0.75 22.29 0.36
N ILE A 477 -0.24 21.95 1.19
CA ILE A 477 -0.14 20.90 2.20
C ILE A 477 0.09 19.55 1.51
N THR A 478 1.23 18.93 1.80
CA THR A 478 1.69 17.69 1.17
C THR A 478 2.65 16.93 2.07
N ALA A 479 2.63 15.60 1.98
CA ALA A 479 3.58 14.73 2.68
C ALA A 479 4.90 14.54 1.91
N ALA A 480 5.02 15.06 0.69
CA ALA A 480 6.23 14.96 -0.16
C ALA A 480 7.51 15.52 0.47
N GLY A 481 7.37 16.37 1.49
CA GLY A 481 8.47 16.99 2.22
C GLY A 481 9.02 16.18 3.39
N ILE A 482 8.37 15.08 3.80
CA ILE A 482 8.80 14.28 4.98
C ILE A 482 10.23 13.73 4.87
N PRO A 483 10.78 13.37 3.68
CA PRO A 483 12.19 12.99 3.58
C PRO A 483 13.17 14.07 4.07
N CYS A 484 12.82 15.35 3.99
CA CYS A 484 13.62 16.43 4.58
C CYS A 484 13.60 16.39 6.12
N LEU A 485 12.49 16.01 6.72
CA LEU A 485 12.38 15.77 8.16
C LEU A 485 13.33 14.63 8.57
N ILE A 486 13.32 13.51 7.84
CA ILE A 486 14.22 12.37 8.09
C ILE A 486 15.68 12.81 7.97
N ALA A 487 16.01 13.64 6.98
CA ALA A 487 17.35 14.19 6.83
C ALA A 487 17.80 15.01 8.06
N LEU A 488 16.91 15.78 8.70
CA LEU A 488 17.22 16.50 9.94
C LEU A 488 17.48 15.53 11.11
N ILE A 489 16.68 14.47 11.25
CA ILE A 489 16.91 13.43 12.26
C ILE A 489 18.30 12.81 12.08
N LYS A 490 18.64 12.44 10.84
CA LYS A 490 19.91 11.81 10.49
C LYS A 490 21.09 12.77 10.65
N ALA A 491 20.91 14.05 10.33
CA ALA A 491 21.90 15.09 10.59
C ALA A 491 22.19 15.23 12.09
N TRP A 492 21.17 15.22 12.95
CA TRP A 492 21.37 15.21 14.40
C TRP A 492 22.17 14.00 14.87
N GLN A 493 21.94 12.80 14.34
CA GLN A 493 22.74 11.61 14.69
C GLN A 493 24.21 11.75 14.32
N VAL A 494 24.52 12.49 13.26
CA VAL A 494 25.90 12.74 12.82
C VAL A 494 26.57 13.87 13.60
N THR A 495 25.86 14.95 13.89
CA THR A 495 26.44 16.20 14.43
C THR A 495 26.25 16.37 15.94
N GLY A 496 25.20 15.75 16.50
CA GLY A 496 24.75 15.98 17.86
C GLY A 496 23.99 17.30 18.06
N ALA A 497 23.79 18.11 17.01
CA ALA A 497 23.13 19.41 17.11
C ALA A 497 21.62 19.27 17.33
N ARG A 498 21.15 19.60 18.55
CA ARG A 498 19.74 19.42 18.96
C ARG A 498 18.74 20.21 18.12
N THR A 499 19.14 21.34 17.55
CA THR A 499 18.30 22.17 16.69
C THR A 499 17.66 21.38 15.54
N TYR A 500 18.35 20.39 14.98
CA TYR A 500 17.79 19.55 13.92
C TYR A 500 16.73 18.57 14.44
N LEU A 501 16.97 17.94 15.60
CA LEU A 501 16.01 17.01 16.21
C LEU A 501 14.76 17.73 16.71
N ASP A 502 14.92 18.91 17.32
CA ASP A 502 13.80 19.69 17.83
C ASP A 502 12.90 20.14 16.66
N ALA A 503 13.50 20.66 15.58
CA ALA A 503 12.75 21.04 14.37
C ALA A 503 12.08 19.83 13.69
N ALA A 504 12.76 18.68 13.63
CA ALA A 504 12.18 17.46 13.10
C ALA A 504 10.96 16.99 13.91
N SER A 505 11.05 17.08 15.25
CA SER A 505 9.97 16.72 16.17
C SER A 505 8.77 17.66 15.98
N ASP A 506 8.99 18.98 15.97
CA ASP A 506 7.96 19.99 15.74
C ASP A 506 7.26 19.79 14.38
N SER A 507 8.02 19.54 13.31
CA SER A 507 7.46 19.25 11.99
C SER A 507 6.67 17.95 11.97
N MET A 508 7.10 16.93 12.71
CA MET A 508 6.38 15.65 12.81
C MET A 508 4.99 15.85 13.43
N GLU A 509 4.86 16.68 14.47
CA GLU A 509 3.56 17.00 15.07
C GLU A 509 2.61 17.65 14.04
N ARG A 510 3.15 18.53 13.19
CA ARG A 510 2.39 19.20 12.12
C ARG A 510 1.96 18.21 11.04
N TYR A 511 2.84 17.32 10.61
CA TYR A 511 2.46 16.26 9.67
C TYR A 511 1.37 15.35 10.25
N TYR A 512 1.44 15.00 11.53
CA TYR A 512 0.40 14.19 12.19
C TYR A 512 -0.95 14.90 12.16
N ALA A 513 -1.01 16.15 12.64
CA ALA A 513 -2.24 16.94 12.66
C ALA A 513 -2.86 17.12 11.27
N LEU A 514 -2.04 17.30 10.24
CA LEU A 514 -2.51 17.55 8.87
C LEU A 514 -2.93 16.28 8.12
N HIS A 515 -2.36 15.12 8.43
CA HIS A 515 -2.53 13.92 7.60
C HIS A 515 -3.05 12.66 8.31
N ALA A 516 -2.78 12.52 9.61
CA ALA A 516 -2.92 11.24 10.31
C ALA A 516 -3.84 11.29 11.55
N GLU A 517 -4.13 12.48 12.07
CA GLU A 517 -5.00 12.62 13.25
C GLU A 517 -6.41 12.09 12.95
N THR A 518 -6.98 12.53 11.83
CA THR A 518 -8.35 12.18 11.41
C THR A 518 -8.42 11.48 10.05
N PHE A 519 -7.29 11.37 9.33
CA PHE A 519 -7.24 10.93 7.93
C PHE A 519 -8.21 11.70 7.01
N GLU A 520 -8.58 12.93 7.37
CA GLU A 520 -9.39 13.78 6.48
C GLU A 520 -8.64 14.15 5.20
N ARG A 521 -7.31 14.21 5.26
CA ARG A 521 -6.41 14.34 4.11
C ARG A 521 -5.24 13.37 4.28
N PRO A 522 -5.39 12.09 3.89
CA PRO A 522 -4.37 11.07 4.09
C PRO A 522 -3.04 11.42 3.39
N PHE A 523 -2.02 10.60 3.64
CA PHE A 523 -0.70 10.78 3.07
C PHE A 523 -0.73 10.71 1.53
N ALA A 524 -0.14 11.71 0.87
CA ALA A 524 -0.19 11.85 -0.57
C ALA A 524 1.00 12.60 -1.16
N ARG A 525 1.16 12.45 -2.48
CA ARG A 525 2.10 13.14 -3.38
C ARG A 525 3.58 12.90 -3.10
N SER A 526 3.94 11.88 -2.32
CA SER A 526 5.36 11.49 -2.24
C SER A 526 5.75 10.68 -3.45
N THR A 527 4.85 9.88 -4.03
CA THR A 527 5.05 9.28 -5.36
C THR A 527 5.01 10.39 -6.41
N LEU A 528 6.15 10.98 -6.80
CA LEU A 528 6.27 12.19 -7.64
C LEU A 528 5.60 12.12 -9.02
N ASP A 529 5.32 10.93 -9.54
CA ASP A 529 4.57 10.74 -10.79
C ASP A 529 3.07 10.41 -10.58
N ALA A 530 2.63 10.35 -9.32
CA ALA A 530 1.24 10.29 -8.90
C ALA A 530 0.84 11.57 -8.16
N ARG A 531 -0.44 11.94 -8.23
CA ARG A 531 -0.97 13.11 -7.52
C ARG A 531 -2.22 12.74 -6.76
N CYS A 532 -2.08 11.83 -5.80
CA CYS A 532 -3.15 11.30 -4.95
C CYS A 532 -2.54 10.60 -3.74
N GLU A 533 -3.38 9.97 -2.91
CA GLU A 533 -3.00 9.14 -1.78
C GLU A 533 -2.09 7.98 -2.23
N ASP A 534 -0.91 7.90 -1.62
CA ASP A 534 0.14 6.99 -2.06
C ASP A 534 0.97 6.43 -0.93
N LYS A 535 1.25 5.13 -1.00
CA LYS A 535 1.94 4.36 0.04
C LYS A 535 3.25 5.03 0.46
N GLU A 536 4.00 5.56 -0.49
CA GLU A 536 5.34 6.12 -0.24
C GLU A 536 5.28 7.34 0.67
N ALA A 537 4.18 8.11 0.65
CA ALA A 537 3.97 9.21 1.57
C ALA A 537 3.78 8.75 3.02
N GLY A 538 2.93 7.73 3.24
CA GLY A 538 2.76 7.15 4.57
C GLY A 538 3.98 6.34 5.02
N MET A 539 4.77 5.82 4.09
CA MET A 539 6.07 5.19 4.36
C MET A 539 7.04 6.17 4.99
N PHE A 540 7.25 7.34 4.40
CA PHE A 540 8.16 8.33 4.99
C PHE A 540 7.63 8.87 6.32
N PHE A 541 6.31 9.01 6.47
CA PHE A 541 5.72 9.34 7.77
C PHE A 541 6.04 8.26 8.81
N PHE A 542 5.86 6.98 8.47
CA PHE A 542 6.21 5.87 9.35
C PHE A 542 7.70 5.89 9.73
N ILE A 543 8.61 6.01 8.76
CA ILE A 543 10.05 6.04 9.02
C ILE A 543 10.42 7.22 9.94
N ALA A 544 9.85 8.40 9.70
CA ALA A 544 10.09 9.58 10.55
C ALA A 544 9.60 9.36 12.00
N ALA A 545 8.35 8.90 12.16
CA ALA A 545 7.78 8.58 13.47
C ALA A 545 8.59 7.50 14.21
N TYR A 546 8.96 6.45 13.48
CA TYR A 546 9.75 5.33 13.96
C TYR A 546 11.13 5.79 14.45
N GLU A 547 11.86 6.57 13.66
CA GLU A 547 13.19 7.05 14.02
C GLU A 547 13.13 7.98 15.23
N LEU A 548 12.14 8.89 15.30
CA LEU A 548 11.93 9.74 16.46
C LEU A 548 11.62 8.90 17.71
N PHE A 549 10.69 7.94 17.62
CA PHE A 549 10.40 7.02 18.73
C PHE A 549 11.65 6.26 19.19
N ARG A 550 12.44 5.72 18.25
CA ARG A 550 13.66 4.98 18.56
C ARG A 550 14.69 5.84 19.29
N LEU A 551 14.76 7.12 18.97
CA LEU A 551 15.78 8.03 19.48
C LEU A 551 15.37 8.77 20.76
N THR A 552 14.09 9.06 20.94
CA THR A 552 13.58 9.81 22.10
C THR A 552 12.84 8.94 23.10
N GLY A 553 12.27 7.81 22.66
CA GLY A 553 11.41 6.95 23.47
C GLY A 553 10.01 7.52 23.73
N GLU A 554 9.62 8.61 23.06
CA GLU A 554 8.38 9.30 23.38
C GLU A 554 7.13 8.55 22.88
N PRO A 555 6.10 8.34 23.72
CA PRO A 555 4.97 7.47 23.39
C PRO A 555 4.11 7.93 22.20
N HIS A 556 4.02 9.25 21.94
CA HIS A 556 3.20 9.72 20.83
C HIS A 556 3.82 9.35 19.47
N PHE A 557 5.16 9.39 19.34
CA PHE A 557 5.83 8.91 18.13
C PHE A 557 5.62 7.41 17.89
N ARG A 558 5.58 6.60 18.96
CA ARG A 558 5.17 5.17 18.86
C ARG A 558 3.78 5.05 18.25
N ASN A 559 2.80 5.78 18.79
CA ASN A 559 1.42 5.72 18.32
C ASN A 559 1.29 6.19 16.86
N TRP A 560 2.06 7.20 16.46
CA TRP A 560 2.08 7.71 15.09
C TRP A 560 2.74 6.72 14.12
N ALA A 561 3.82 6.07 14.53
CA ALA A 561 4.43 4.99 13.77
C ALA A 561 3.45 3.81 13.61
N GLU A 562 2.73 3.45 14.67
CA GLU A 562 1.77 2.34 14.64
C GLU A 562 0.63 2.59 13.66
N ILE A 563 -0.03 3.76 13.70
CA ILE A 563 -1.14 4.05 12.78
C ILE A 563 -0.66 4.19 11.32
N ALA A 564 0.56 4.67 11.10
CA ALA A 564 1.15 4.76 9.76
C ALA A 564 1.61 3.39 9.23
N ALA A 565 2.07 2.50 10.10
CA ALA A 565 2.34 1.10 9.74
C ALA A 565 1.05 0.41 9.29
N ASP A 566 -0.02 0.54 10.08
CA ASP A 566 -1.34 0.00 9.70
C ASP A 566 -1.83 0.58 8.38
N TRP A 567 -1.67 1.89 8.18
CA TRP A 567 -2.06 2.52 6.93
C TRP A 567 -1.28 1.96 5.74
N GLN A 568 0.04 1.76 5.86
CA GLN A 568 0.83 1.13 4.80
C GLN A 568 0.40 -0.32 4.52
N LEU A 569 0.03 -1.08 5.56
CA LEU A 569 -0.42 -2.47 5.40
C LEU A 569 -1.74 -2.59 4.63
N THR A 570 -2.54 -1.51 4.51
CA THR A 570 -3.69 -1.50 3.60
C THR A 570 -3.30 -1.61 2.11
N TYR A 571 -2.04 -1.33 1.76
CA TYR A 571 -1.52 -1.52 0.41
C TYR A 571 -0.90 -2.91 0.19
N VAL A 572 -0.70 -3.71 1.25
CA VAL A 572 -0.02 -5.00 1.19
C VAL A 572 -1.01 -6.13 0.97
N TYR A 573 -0.75 -6.98 -0.02
CA TYR A 573 -1.62 -8.12 -0.31
C TYR A 573 -1.57 -9.14 0.84
N MET A 574 -2.74 -9.41 1.41
CA MET A 574 -2.91 -10.38 2.50
C MET A 574 -3.41 -11.75 2.00
N TRP A 575 -3.69 -11.86 0.70
CA TRP A 575 -4.18 -13.07 0.05
C TRP A 575 -3.65 -13.14 -1.40
N ASN A 576 -3.74 -14.31 -2.02
CA ASN A 576 -3.24 -14.55 -3.37
C ASN A 576 -4.40 -14.63 -4.37
N PRO A 577 -4.51 -13.71 -5.35
CA PRO A 577 -5.41 -13.90 -6.47
C PRO A 577 -4.87 -15.00 -7.40
N ALA A 578 -5.76 -15.84 -7.90
CA ALA A 578 -5.49 -16.73 -9.01
C ALA A 578 -5.33 -15.92 -10.31
N TYR A 579 -4.56 -16.44 -11.25
CA TYR A 579 -4.29 -15.79 -12.53
C TYR A 579 -4.77 -16.64 -13.69
N ASP A 580 -4.98 -16.03 -14.85
CA ASP A 580 -5.45 -16.74 -16.04
C ASP A 580 -4.39 -17.74 -16.53
N ARG A 581 -4.85 -18.84 -17.13
CA ARG A 581 -3.97 -19.88 -17.70
C ARG A 581 -3.09 -19.28 -18.80
N GLY A 582 -1.79 -19.60 -18.78
CA GLY A 582 -0.83 -19.10 -19.76
C GLY A 582 -0.32 -17.67 -19.50
N THR A 583 -0.69 -17.07 -18.37
CA THR A 583 -0.04 -15.83 -17.91
C THR A 583 1.30 -16.14 -17.25
N ALA A 584 2.24 -15.20 -17.34
CA ALA A 584 3.57 -15.37 -16.77
C ALA A 584 3.51 -15.62 -15.24
N PHE A 585 2.57 -14.99 -14.54
CA PHE A 585 2.40 -15.19 -13.09
C PHE A 585 1.89 -16.59 -12.75
N ARG A 586 0.92 -17.12 -13.51
CA ARG A 586 0.45 -18.50 -13.32
C ARG A 586 1.57 -19.51 -13.59
N ASP A 587 2.32 -19.31 -14.67
CA ASP A 587 3.36 -20.25 -15.11
C ASP A 587 4.59 -20.24 -14.20
N SER A 588 4.91 -19.09 -13.58
CA SER A 588 6.00 -18.95 -12.60
C SER A 588 5.61 -19.23 -11.16
N GLY A 589 4.32 -19.41 -10.87
CA GLY A 589 3.82 -19.57 -9.50
C GLY A 589 3.95 -18.30 -8.65
N PHE A 590 3.88 -17.12 -9.27
CA PHE A 590 3.94 -15.84 -8.57
C PHE A 590 2.82 -15.73 -7.53
N GLN A 591 3.17 -15.21 -6.35
CA GLN A 591 2.25 -14.96 -5.25
C GLN A 591 2.24 -13.48 -4.89
N ALA A 592 1.07 -12.86 -4.88
CA ALA A 592 0.91 -11.47 -4.49
C ALA A 592 1.06 -11.25 -2.98
N VAL A 593 0.79 -12.25 -2.12
CA VAL A 593 0.89 -12.08 -0.66
C VAL A 593 2.24 -11.48 -0.26
N GLY A 594 2.21 -10.43 0.55
CA GLY A 594 3.38 -9.67 0.97
C GLY A 594 3.80 -8.56 0.00
N TRP A 595 3.31 -8.54 -1.23
CA TRP A 595 3.61 -7.44 -2.15
C TRP A 595 2.80 -6.17 -1.83
N PRO A 596 3.45 -5.00 -1.76
CA PRO A 596 2.76 -3.72 -1.63
C PRO A 596 2.36 -3.15 -2.99
N GLY A 597 1.17 -2.51 -3.04
CA GLY A 597 0.79 -1.59 -4.11
C GLY A 597 1.47 -0.22 -3.98
N VAL A 598 1.37 0.62 -5.01
CA VAL A 598 2.04 1.94 -5.02
C VAL A 598 1.11 3.06 -4.58
N SER A 599 0.01 3.29 -5.28
CA SER A 599 -0.90 4.41 -5.01
C SER A 599 -2.28 4.19 -5.59
N VAL A 600 -3.23 5.04 -5.18
CA VAL A 600 -4.58 5.12 -5.75
C VAL A 600 -4.58 5.40 -7.27
N GLN A 601 -3.46 5.87 -7.84
CA GLN A 601 -3.30 6.08 -9.29
C GLN A 601 -2.44 4.99 -9.96
N ASN A 602 -1.52 4.37 -9.22
CA ASN A 602 -0.57 3.36 -9.70
C ASN A 602 -0.85 2.02 -9.00
N HIS A 603 -1.62 1.13 -9.64
CA HIS A 603 -2.14 -0.06 -8.95
C HIS A 603 -1.22 -1.30 -9.07
N HIS A 604 -0.04 -1.15 -9.67
CA HIS A 604 0.93 -2.24 -9.75
C HIS A 604 1.58 -2.50 -8.39
N LEU A 605 2.21 -3.66 -8.25
CA LEU A 605 3.03 -4.01 -7.10
C LEU A 605 4.48 -3.62 -7.36
N ASP A 606 5.19 -3.22 -6.31
CA ASP A 606 6.57 -2.77 -6.37
C ASP A 606 7.39 -3.25 -5.14
N VAL A 607 8.67 -2.91 -5.08
CA VAL A 607 9.56 -3.32 -3.98
C VAL A 607 9.84 -2.22 -2.95
N PHE A 608 9.18 -1.06 -3.03
CA PHE A 608 9.53 0.12 -2.24
C PHE A 608 8.82 0.08 -0.87
N PHE A 609 9.37 -0.63 0.11
CA PHE A 609 8.70 -0.83 1.40
C PHE A 609 9.70 -0.91 2.57
N PRO A 610 9.41 -0.30 3.74
CA PRO A 610 10.37 -0.18 4.85
C PRO A 610 10.39 -1.46 5.69
N THR A 611 10.76 -2.58 5.06
CA THR A 611 10.65 -3.93 5.66
C THR A 611 11.49 -4.07 6.93
N PHE A 612 12.72 -3.56 6.93
CA PHE A 612 13.59 -3.65 8.10
C PHE A 612 13.08 -2.78 9.26
N GLU A 613 12.63 -1.56 8.99
CA GLU A 613 12.04 -0.67 9.98
C GLU A 613 10.76 -1.25 10.58
N LEU A 614 9.87 -1.82 9.75
CA LEU A 614 8.66 -2.47 10.25
C LEU A 614 9.00 -3.67 11.15
N TRP A 615 9.99 -4.47 10.76
CA TRP A 615 10.46 -5.58 11.57
C TRP A 615 11.03 -5.11 12.91
N GLN A 616 11.92 -4.12 12.89
CA GLN A 616 12.55 -3.59 14.10
C GLN A 616 11.54 -2.88 15.00
N PHE A 617 10.61 -2.12 14.45
CA PHE A 617 9.51 -1.50 15.19
C PHE A 617 8.63 -2.55 15.87
N GLY A 618 8.30 -3.64 15.15
CA GLY A 618 7.58 -4.78 15.72
C GLY A 618 8.31 -5.39 16.92
N LEU A 619 9.63 -5.57 16.83
CA LEU A 619 10.43 -6.04 17.97
C LEU A 619 10.45 -5.03 19.14
N MET A 620 10.58 -3.73 18.85
CA MET A 620 10.65 -2.69 19.88
C MET A 620 9.31 -2.46 20.61
N THR A 621 8.20 -2.88 20.00
CA THR A 621 6.84 -2.68 20.52
C THR A 621 6.15 -3.98 20.93
N ASP A 622 6.88 -5.10 20.90
CA ASP A 622 6.36 -6.45 21.15
C ASP A 622 5.16 -6.82 20.26
N ASN A 623 5.16 -6.34 19.01
CA ASN A 623 4.13 -6.60 18.03
C ASN A 623 4.58 -7.70 17.04
N GLU A 624 4.24 -8.95 17.36
CA GLU A 624 4.58 -10.13 16.55
C GLU A 624 3.97 -10.09 15.14
N THR A 625 2.83 -9.42 14.96
CA THR A 625 2.20 -9.25 13.65
C THR A 625 3.08 -8.44 12.72
N TYR A 626 3.63 -7.31 13.19
CA TYR A 626 4.57 -6.52 12.39
C TYR A 626 5.85 -7.27 12.08
N VAL A 627 6.40 -8.01 13.06
CA VAL A 627 7.58 -8.86 12.85
C VAL A 627 7.33 -9.90 11.75
N ARG A 628 6.18 -10.59 11.80
CA ARG A 628 5.80 -11.60 10.82
C ARG A 628 5.58 -10.98 9.44
N LEU A 629 4.76 -9.94 9.35
CA LEU A 629 4.44 -9.29 8.07
C LEU A 629 5.67 -8.68 7.42
N ALA A 630 6.57 -8.04 8.17
CA ALA A 630 7.81 -7.51 7.64
C ALA A 630 8.67 -8.58 6.95
N ARG A 631 8.73 -9.79 7.53
CA ARG A 631 9.42 -10.94 6.93
C ARG A 631 8.68 -11.48 5.70
N THR A 632 7.36 -11.61 5.77
CA THR A 632 6.53 -12.04 4.63
C THR A 632 6.70 -11.08 3.44
N ILE A 633 6.66 -9.77 3.69
CA ILE A 633 6.86 -8.75 2.67
C ILE A 633 8.27 -8.87 2.10
N PHE A 634 9.31 -8.90 2.95
CA PHE A 634 10.70 -9.02 2.49
C PHE A 634 10.95 -10.26 1.62
N GLY A 635 10.42 -11.42 2.02
CA GLY A 635 10.50 -12.66 1.21
C GLY A 635 9.80 -12.52 -0.14
N ALA A 636 8.62 -11.87 -0.16
CA ALA A 636 7.87 -11.63 -1.39
C ALA A 636 8.67 -10.79 -2.39
N LEU A 637 9.45 -9.79 -1.93
CA LEU A 637 10.32 -8.95 -2.78
C LEU A 637 11.45 -9.75 -3.45
N GLY A 638 11.71 -10.99 -3.03
CA GLY A 638 12.62 -11.92 -3.69
C GLY A 638 12.07 -12.49 -5.01
N GLN A 639 10.75 -12.47 -5.22
CA GLN A 639 10.13 -12.92 -6.46
C GLN A 639 10.44 -11.96 -7.62
N GLY A 640 10.60 -12.48 -8.83
CA GLY A 640 10.89 -11.65 -10.01
C GLY A 640 12.33 -11.17 -10.13
N ILE A 641 13.21 -11.54 -9.19
CA ILE A 641 14.66 -11.34 -9.33
C ILE A 641 15.20 -12.33 -10.35
N CYS A 642 15.83 -11.81 -11.41
CA CYS A 642 16.44 -12.60 -12.47
C CYS A 642 17.60 -13.45 -11.91
N THR A 643 17.45 -14.77 -11.87
CA THR A 643 18.49 -15.71 -11.39
C THR A 643 19.44 -16.16 -12.50
N LYS A 644 18.96 -16.10 -13.75
CA LYS A 644 19.71 -16.44 -14.97
C LYS A 644 19.33 -15.52 -16.12
N PRO A 645 20.26 -15.20 -17.05
CA PRO A 645 19.95 -14.33 -18.18
C PRO A 645 18.73 -14.77 -18.98
N GLY A 646 17.84 -13.81 -19.27
CA GLY A 646 16.57 -13.99 -19.97
C GLY A 646 15.36 -14.22 -19.06
N GLU A 647 15.58 -14.61 -17.80
CA GLU A 647 14.50 -14.69 -16.83
C GLU A 647 13.90 -13.29 -16.57
N TRP A 648 12.56 -13.22 -16.51
CA TRP A 648 11.81 -11.96 -16.36
C TRP A 648 12.13 -10.87 -17.40
N GLY A 649 12.77 -11.23 -18.52
CA GLY A 649 13.17 -10.28 -19.56
C GLY A 649 14.40 -9.45 -19.21
N PHE A 650 15.33 -10.00 -18.42
CA PHE A 650 16.57 -9.30 -18.05
C PHE A 650 17.83 -10.08 -18.44
N THR A 651 18.79 -9.40 -19.06
CA THR A 651 20.11 -9.97 -19.39
C THR A 651 21.02 -10.11 -18.17
N VAL A 652 20.94 -9.15 -17.24
CA VAL A 652 21.80 -9.09 -16.05
C VAL A 652 21.09 -9.79 -14.90
N VAL A 653 21.79 -10.71 -14.23
CA VAL A 653 21.25 -11.38 -13.04
C VAL A 653 21.12 -10.41 -11.87
N GLY A 654 20.11 -10.61 -11.03
CA GLY A 654 19.75 -9.72 -9.92
C GLY A 654 18.81 -8.56 -10.29
N GLU A 655 18.63 -8.31 -11.59
CA GLU A 655 17.64 -7.36 -12.08
C GLU A 655 16.22 -7.80 -11.73
N GLN A 656 15.33 -6.81 -11.61
CA GLN A 656 13.93 -7.01 -11.27
C GLN A 656 13.11 -5.89 -11.92
N ALA A 657 11.85 -6.18 -12.21
CA ALA A 657 10.90 -5.19 -12.70
C ALA A 657 10.54 -4.18 -11.61
N GLU A 658 10.24 -2.94 -12.02
CA GLU A 658 9.59 -1.94 -11.15
C GLU A 658 8.15 -2.33 -10.84
N GLY A 659 7.45 -2.92 -11.82
CA GLY A 659 6.01 -3.16 -11.74
C GLY A 659 5.60 -4.59 -12.05
N PHE A 660 4.82 -5.17 -11.14
CA PHE A 660 4.13 -6.45 -11.26
C PHE A 660 2.61 -6.21 -11.29
N PHE A 661 1.90 -6.80 -12.26
CA PHE A 661 0.50 -6.49 -12.55
C PHE A 661 -0.42 -7.64 -12.17
N GLN A 662 -0.89 -7.62 -10.93
CA GLN A 662 -1.80 -8.58 -10.32
C GLN A 662 -3.30 -8.33 -10.63
N SER A 663 -3.63 -7.13 -11.16
CA SER A 663 -4.99 -6.71 -11.49
C SER A 663 -5.13 -6.34 -12.97
N ASN A 664 -6.30 -5.84 -13.38
CA ASN A 664 -6.52 -5.36 -14.76
C ASN A 664 -5.72 -4.08 -15.10
N PHE A 665 -4.99 -3.52 -14.14
CA PHE A 665 -4.05 -2.41 -14.37
C PHE A 665 -2.84 -2.87 -15.19
N GLN A 666 -2.68 -2.31 -16.39
CA GLN A 666 -1.62 -2.60 -17.36
C GLN A 666 -1.49 -4.08 -17.68
N GLY A 667 -2.61 -4.81 -17.74
CA GLY A 667 -2.69 -6.22 -18.13
C GLY A 667 -2.29 -7.18 -17.01
N ARG A 668 -3.25 -7.99 -16.56
CA ARG A 668 -3.11 -8.92 -15.44
C ARG A 668 -2.15 -10.08 -15.75
N GLY A 669 -1.40 -10.52 -14.74
CA GLY A 669 -0.57 -11.72 -14.79
C GLY A 669 0.80 -11.55 -15.46
N ARG A 670 1.31 -10.31 -15.53
CA ARG A 670 2.63 -10.00 -16.15
C ARG A 670 3.40 -8.95 -15.35
N SER A 671 4.66 -8.75 -15.69
CA SER A 671 5.50 -7.66 -15.17
C SER A 671 6.00 -6.78 -16.33
N ASN A 672 6.49 -5.58 -16.02
CA ASN A 672 7.24 -4.78 -17.00
C ASN A 672 8.73 -5.18 -17.02
N THR A 673 9.51 -4.53 -17.87
CA THR A 673 10.99 -4.63 -17.86
C THR A 673 11.66 -3.29 -17.55
N TRP A 674 10.91 -2.37 -16.94
CA TRP A 674 11.44 -1.08 -16.51
C TRP A 674 12.10 -1.27 -15.14
N ASN A 675 13.39 -0.99 -15.04
CA ASN A 675 14.23 -1.43 -13.92
C ASN A 675 15.18 -0.31 -13.42
N PRO A 676 14.63 0.82 -12.94
CA PRO A 676 15.42 1.86 -12.32
C PRO A 676 16.17 1.32 -11.10
N SER A 677 17.35 1.84 -10.82
CA SER A 677 18.29 1.31 -9.84
C SER A 677 17.77 1.22 -8.40
N TRP A 678 16.68 1.93 -8.08
CA TRP A 678 16.03 1.80 -6.77
C TRP A 678 15.51 0.38 -6.47
N VAL A 679 15.09 -0.38 -7.50
CA VAL A 679 14.65 -1.78 -7.32
C VAL A 679 15.80 -2.70 -6.89
N ILE A 680 17.04 -2.24 -7.04
CA ILE A 680 18.24 -2.90 -6.53
C ILE A 680 18.54 -2.39 -5.12
N SER A 681 18.60 -1.08 -4.95
CA SER A 681 19.04 -0.46 -3.71
C SER A 681 18.14 -0.78 -2.53
N GLU A 682 16.82 -0.71 -2.67
CA GLU A 682 15.91 -0.94 -1.53
C GLU A 682 16.02 -2.39 -1.02
N VAL A 683 15.93 -3.35 -1.94
CA VAL A 683 15.99 -4.77 -1.59
C VAL A 683 17.35 -5.12 -0.99
N LEU A 684 18.45 -4.65 -1.57
CA LEU A 684 19.80 -4.89 -1.06
C LEU A 684 20.04 -4.20 0.28
N HIS A 685 19.62 -2.95 0.45
CA HIS A 685 19.80 -2.18 1.67
C HIS A 685 19.12 -2.87 2.87
N HIS A 686 17.85 -3.29 2.71
CA HIS A 686 17.15 -4.02 3.76
C HIS A 686 17.79 -5.38 4.03
N ALA A 687 18.22 -6.12 3.00
CA ALA A 687 18.87 -7.40 3.16
C ALA A 687 20.18 -7.31 3.97
N LEU A 688 21.01 -6.31 3.69
CA LEU A 688 22.25 -6.08 4.43
C LEU A 688 21.98 -5.76 5.90
N ARG A 689 20.94 -4.99 6.21
CA ARG A 689 20.54 -4.68 7.58
C ARG A 689 19.96 -5.88 8.32
N PHE A 690 19.16 -6.71 7.65
CA PHE A 690 18.73 -8.00 8.21
C PHE A 690 19.92 -8.91 8.53
N ARG A 691 20.92 -8.97 7.65
CA ARG A 691 22.15 -9.73 7.89
C ARG A 691 22.95 -9.19 9.08
N GLU A 692 23.10 -7.88 9.19
CA GLU A 692 23.78 -7.25 10.32
C GLU A 692 23.06 -7.54 11.65
N ALA A 693 21.74 -7.39 11.69
CA ALA A 693 20.94 -7.65 12.89
C ALA A 693 20.97 -9.13 13.33
N THR A 694 20.96 -10.08 12.39
CA THR A 694 21.06 -11.52 12.68
C THR A 694 22.43 -11.89 13.24
N ASN A 695 23.52 -11.39 12.65
CA ASN A 695 24.89 -11.59 13.14
C ASN A 695 25.09 -11.02 14.56
N HIS A 696 24.48 -9.87 14.88
CA HIS A 696 24.52 -9.32 16.24
C HIS A 696 23.68 -10.12 17.23
N GLY A 697 22.54 -10.67 16.81
CA GLY A 697 21.69 -11.54 17.63
C GLY A 697 22.38 -12.86 18.03
N GLU A 698 23.13 -13.48 17.12
CA GLU A 698 23.92 -14.69 17.40
C GLU A 698 25.09 -14.40 18.36
N ASN A 699 25.74 -13.24 18.22
CA ASN A 699 26.79 -12.80 19.14
C ASN A 699 26.26 -12.47 20.55
N HIS A 700 25.04 -11.95 20.68
CA HIS A 700 24.42 -11.72 22.00
C HIS A 700 23.92 -12.99 22.70
N GLN A 701 23.63 -14.07 21.96
CA GLN A 701 23.39 -15.38 22.57
C GLN A 701 24.68 -16.03 23.10
N GLN A 702 25.85 -15.67 22.55
CA GLN A 702 27.15 -16.06 23.11
C GLN A 702 27.71 -15.07 24.15
N GLY A 703 27.17 -13.85 24.23
CA GLY A 703 27.59 -12.81 25.16
C GLY A 703 26.40 -12.08 25.80
N LYS A 704 25.89 -12.60 26.91
CA LYS A 704 24.99 -11.84 27.80
C LYS A 704 25.76 -10.63 28.37
N GLY A 705 25.50 -9.45 27.82
CA GLY A 705 26.02 -8.18 28.30
C GLY A 705 25.48 -7.02 27.46
N VAL A 706 24.46 -6.35 27.97
CA VAL A 706 23.72 -5.25 27.34
C VAL A 706 24.66 -4.06 27.05
N HIS A 707 24.69 -3.62 25.79
CA HIS A 707 24.88 -2.20 25.48
C HIS A 707 23.87 -1.78 24.41
N ARG A 708 22.97 -0.87 24.80
CA ARG A 708 22.11 -0.10 23.87
C ARG A 708 23.02 0.71 22.93
N ILE A 709 22.77 0.61 21.62
CA ILE A 709 23.27 1.54 20.60
C ILE A 709 22.13 2.47 20.22
#